data_AF-A0A0D7B0R3-F1
#
_entry.id   AF-A0A0D7B0R3-F1
#
_cell.length_a   1.000
_cell.length_b   1.000
_cell.length_c   1.000
_cell.angle_alpha   90.00
_cell.angle_beta   90.00
_cell.angle_gamma   90.00
#
_symmetry.space_group_name_H-M   'P 1'
#
loop_
_entity.id
_entity.type
_entity.pdbx_description
1 polymer ?
#
loop_
_entity_poly.entity_id
_entity_poly.type
_entity_poly.pdbx_seq_one_letter_code
_entity_poly.pdbx_strand_id
1 'polypeptide(L)'
;MRFDFFLTAYTTNVLVITPSEDARDFVAKNVCPWACEKLLASISPASTPREADLVQQLLECLPTTRISPVDRATAAKALRNTAYRWNDVDLFVRACRACGLDQCLEAMSIEGMVSACQAFDWSNLSSTFTEIYQQSTSSTACRQLITALLTSPTKSHDREIAQWCRTMSVNAFDNIQQLDVDDVPWVAAILHSNAYPVAYARDELFPQLVKVQPQKLSVWASLFSAVLVDTRPEVEIQAMTNVIKMVLCSLADSIPVYPSQTPGNIMGYHPFTLNPLDQFIVLCCRYDVPEAMSLIFDRMWQERELQQQRVTTGRYPPSEYYSAIVNLLSTHVAAKPELKPHLHKFHEHAAELLLSDLTDQPTMVLMAIKNTAHPISTLEQTFTADRVREIGKNRQTLIITVKAISKDLRRLAASSAFTSFKHVLKICLAELTRTFDNKKSYVYGIGVQPATELIELCFTLKLPTYAGNVLAKFLSIPETDKKTYIQQSLVGILEALPGILRPHNTRINKVPWSSFAAEVIKNYIRHVLGAKPPPFSVAESTVKALSCGCGLCTTHLLPILLNSKQSGRITQNGPVRTHIEKRLAAAKPWGMKWQTSIGGRPYSLVIRKPAAMVAPAAWNTTCIEARKVLALLGNANAQAKALGDDYDWVTGTIEGTSKPPLDHVAKGQEAKKREAGAADASAHKKARSR
;
A
#
# COMPACT_ATOMS: atom_id res chain seq x y z
N MET A 1 -31.78 -83.24 13.68
CA MET A 1 -31.52 -82.36 14.84
C MET A 1 -31.80 -80.93 14.43
N ARG A 2 -32.74 -80.24 15.09
CA ARG A 2 -32.99 -78.80 14.85
C ARG A 2 -31.85 -78.01 15.48
N PHE A 3 -31.10 -77.27 14.68
CA PHE A 3 -29.98 -76.41 15.12
C PHE A 3 -30.45 -75.06 15.69
N ASP A 4 -31.77 -74.86 15.83
CA ASP A 4 -32.38 -73.59 16.27
C ASP A 4 -32.06 -73.20 17.73
N PHE A 5 -31.34 -74.05 18.46
CA PHE A 5 -30.94 -73.83 19.86
C PHE A 5 -29.48 -73.36 20.04
N PHE A 6 -28.72 -73.15 18.97
CA PHE A 6 -27.30 -72.76 19.07
C PHE A 6 -27.02 -71.43 18.39
N LEU A 7 -26.28 -70.55 19.08
CA LEU A 7 -25.80 -69.29 18.54
C LEU A 7 -24.35 -69.48 18.08
N THR A 8 -24.05 -69.10 16.84
CA THR A 8 -22.74 -69.26 16.22
C THR A 8 -22.02 -67.91 16.15
N ALA A 9 -20.85 -67.82 16.79
CA ALA A 9 -20.00 -66.64 16.74
C ALA A 9 -18.68 -66.96 16.02
N TYR A 10 -18.31 -66.11 15.05
CA TYR A 10 -17.16 -66.33 14.19
C TYR A 10 -16.03 -65.36 14.55
N THR A 11 -14.86 -65.91 14.90
CA THR A 11 -13.59 -65.17 14.92
C THR A 11 -12.76 -65.53 13.70
N THR A 12 -11.69 -64.79 13.42
CA THR A 12 -10.79 -65.11 12.30
C THR A 12 -10.18 -66.52 12.36
N ASN A 13 -10.17 -67.18 13.53
CA ASN A 13 -9.48 -68.46 13.72
C ASN A 13 -10.32 -69.57 14.38
N VAL A 14 -11.50 -69.28 14.96
CA VAL A 14 -12.32 -70.27 15.67
C VAL A 14 -13.81 -69.97 15.51
N LEU A 15 -14.60 -71.01 15.23
CA LEU A 15 -16.07 -71.02 15.29
C LEU A 15 -16.50 -71.48 16.68
N VAL A 16 -17.18 -70.60 17.42
CA VAL A 16 -17.78 -70.95 18.72
C VAL A 16 -19.26 -71.26 18.51
N ILE A 17 -19.68 -72.46 18.94
CA ILE A 17 -21.08 -72.90 18.93
C ILE A 17 -21.50 -73.07 20.39
N THR A 18 -22.45 -72.26 20.85
CA THR A 18 -22.91 -72.26 22.24
C THR A 18 -24.44 -72.32 22.32
N PRO A 19 -25.05 -72.97 23.33
CA PRO A 19 -26.50 -72.96 23.53
C PRO A 19 -27.06 -71.53 23.56
N SER A 20 -28.24 -71.30 22.99
CA SER A 20 -28.87 -69.98 22.89
C SER A 20 -29.12 -69.32 24.25
N GLU A 21 -29.25 -70.14 25.30
CA GLU A 21 -29.40 -69.74 26.69
C GLU A 21 -28.10 -69.10 27.24
N ASP A 22 -26.94 -69.63 26.83
CA ASP A 22 -25.61 -69.19 27.24
C ASP A 22 -24.97 -68.23 26.23
N ALA A 23 -25.61 -68.01 25.08
CA ALA A 23 -25.06 -67.20 23.99
C ALA A 23 -24.74 -65.75 24.38
N ARG A 24 -25.40 -65.22 25.42
CA ARG A 24 -25.14 -63.89 25.98
C ARG A 24 -23.86 -63.81 26.82
N ASP A 25 -23.19 -64.94 27.05
CA ASP A 25 -22.01 -65.05 27.89
C ASP A 25 -20.73 -65.36 27.10
N PHE A 26 -20.84 -65.58 25.78
CA PHE A 26 -19.70 -65.79 24.89
C PHE A 26 -19.42 -64.56 24.03
N VAL A 27 -18.25 -63.94 24.22
CA VAL A 27 -17.80 -62.79 23.43
C VAL A 27 -16.64 -63.20 22.55
N ALA A 28 -16.88 -63.26 21.24
CA ALA A 28 -15.89 -63.66 20.25
C ALA A 28 -14.85 -62.56 19.94
N LYS A 29 -14.97 -61.35 20.51
CA LYS A 29 -14.12 -60.18 20.19
C LYS A 29 -13.65 -59.47 21.48
N ASN A 30 -13.50 -58.14 21.43
CA ASN A 30 -13.11 -57.31 22.56
C ASN A 30 -14.04 -57.58 23.75
N VAL A 31 -13.50 -58.13 24.84
CA VAL A 31 -14.23 -58.49 26.06
C VAL A 31 -14.73 -57.23 26.80
N CYS A 32 -14.10 -56.08 26.55
CA CYS A 32 -14.33 -54.84 27.27
C CYS A 32 -15.77 -54.31 27.15
N PRO A 33 -16.36 -54.08 25.95
CA PRO A 33 -17.74 -53.60 25.84
C PRO A 33 -18.78 -54.49 26.53
N TRP A 34 -18.62 -55.81 26.42
CA TRP A 34 -19.52 -56.77 27.05
C TRP A 34 -19.40 -56.78 28.58
N ALA A 35 -18.18 -56.77 29.12
CA ALA A 35 -17.95 -56.69 30.56
C ALA A 35 -18.50 -55.37 31.13
N CYS A 36 -18.35 -54.26 30.40
CA CYS A 36 -18.96 -52.98 30.75
C CYS A 36 -20.49 -53.07 30.81
N GLU A 37 -21.12 -53.63 29.77
CA GLU A 37 -22.58 -53.78 29.69
C GLU A 37 -23.12 -54.60 30.87
N LYS A 38 -22.48 -55.74 31.17
CA LYS A 38 -22.89 -56.61 32.29
C LYS A 38 -22.73 -55.93 33.65
N LEU A 39 -21.63 -55.23 33.90
CA LEU A 39 -21.41 -54.51 35.16
C LEU A 39 -22.33 -53.29 35.32
N LEU A 40 -22.64 -52.59 34.23
CA LEU A 40 -23.57 -51.47 34.22
C LEU A 40 -25.03 -51.92 34.41
N ALA A 41 -25.40 -53.11 33.89
CA ALA A 41 -26.72 -53.69 34.07
C ALA A 41 -26.94 -54.32 35.46
N SER A 42 -25.86 -54.56 36.22
CA SER A 42 -25.95 -55.14 37.56
C SER A 42 -26.58 -54.18 38.57
N ILE A 43 -27.37 -54.75 39.48
CA ILE A 43 -27.96 -54.08 40.64
C ILE A 43 -27.43 -54.63 41.97
N SER A 44 -26.44 -55.54 41.93
CA SER A 44 -25.90 -56.20 43.12
C SER A 44 -25.22 -55.17 44.04
N PRO A 45 -25.60 -55.07 45.32
CA PRO A 45 -25.01 -54.11 46.26
C PRO A 45 -23.63 -54.53 46.78
N ALA A 46 -23.17 -55.76 46.46
CA ALA A 46 -21.85 -56.27 46.78
C ALA A 46 -21.32 -57.15 45.63
N SER A 47 -20.02 -57.42 45.62
CA SER A 47 -19.36 -58.20 44.59
C SER A 47 -19.81 -59.66 44.59
N THR A 48 -20.40 -60.11 43.48
CA THR A 48 -20.51 -61.55 43.20
C THR A 48 -19.19 -62.08 42.61
N PRO A 49 -18.90 -63.40 42.70
CA PRO A 49 -17.69 -63.97 42.10
C PRO A 49 -17.54 -63.67 40.61
N ARG A 50 -18.68 -63.66 39.89
CA ARG A 50 -18.72 -63.38 38.46
C ARG A 50 -18.44 -61.92 38.15
N GLU A 51 -18.99 -60.98 38.92
CA GLU A 51 -18.69 -59.56 38.75
C GLU A 51 -17.25 -59.22 39.14
N ALA A 52 -16.69 -59.90 40.15
CA ALA A 52 -15.29 -59.75 40.52
C ALA A 52 -14.34 -60.11 39.36
N ASP A 53 -14.64 -61.20 38.65
CA ASP A 53 -13.89 -61.62 37.46
C ASP A 53 -14.00 -60.58 36.33
N LEU A 54 -15.21 -60.05 36.06
CA LEU A 54 -15.39 -58.97 35.08
C LEU A 54 -14.63 -57.70 35.46
N VAL A 55 -14.63 -57.33 36.75
CA VAL A 55 -13.88 -56.19 37.27
C VAL A 55 -12.39 -56.38 37.04
N GLN A 56 -11.85 -57.57 37.37
CA GLN A 56 -10.44 -57.88 37.17
C GLN A 56 -10.05 -57.81 35.69
N GLN A 57 -10.88 -58.37 34.79
CA GLN A 57 -10.66 -58.30 33.34
C GLN A 57 -10.66 -56.86 32.82
N LEU A 58 -11.53 -55.98 33.33
CA LEU A 58 -11.52 -54.57 32.95
C LEU A 58 -10.29 -53.84 33.48
N LEU A 59 -9.87 -54.12 34.71
CA LEU A 59 -8.64 -53.53 35.31
C LEU A 59 -7.38 -53.93 34.54
N GLU A 60 -7.32 -55.16 34.01
CA GLU A 60 -6.21 -55.62 33.16
C GLU A 60 -6.28 -55.04 31.74
N CYS A 61 -7.48 -54.75 31.24
CA CYS A 61 -7.69 -54.20 29.90
C CYS A 61 -7.35 -52.70 29.82
N LEU A 62 -7.67 -51.93 30.86
CA LEU A 62 -7.53 -50.47 30.88
C LEU A 62 -6.09 -49.94 30.57
N PRO A 63 -5.00 -50.53 31.12
CA PRO A 63 -3.63 -50.11 30.83
C PRO A 63 -3.18 -50.41 29.40
N THR A 64 -3.91 -51.25 28.65
CA THR A 64 -3.47 -51.68 27.32
C THR A 64 -3.58 -50.53 26.31
N THR A 65 -2.60 -50.42 25.40
CA THR A 65 -2.63 -49.41 24.32
C THR A 65 -3.60 -49.74 23.19
N ARG A 66 -4.23 -50.92 23.25
CA ARG A 66 -5.12 -51.45 22.20
C ARG A 66 -6.60 -51.07 22.41
N ILE A 67 -6.96 -50.60 23.60
CA ILE A 67 -8.32 -50.13 23.89
C ILE A 67 -8.56 -48.77 23.23
N SER A 68 -9.71 -48.61 22.58
CA SER A 68 -10.09 -47.30 22.03
C SER A 68 -10.37 -46.31 23.17
N PRO A 69 -10.17 -44.99 22.99
CA PRO A 69 -10.51 -44.00 24.01
C PRO A 69 -11.96 -44.08 24.49
N VAL A 70 -12.89 -44.40 23.58
CA VAL A 70 -14.32 -44.57 23.89
C VAL A 70 -14.57 -45.80 24.76
N ASP A 71 -13.96 -46.93 24.42
CA ASP A 71 -14.06 -48.16 25.23
C ASP A 71 -13.41 -47.98 26.59
N ARG A 72 -12.29 -47.24 26.66
CA ARG A 72 -11.59 -46.91 27.91
C ARG A 72 -12.47 -46.09 28.85
N ALA A 73 -13.09 -45.03 28.32
CA ALA A 73 -14.03 -44.22 29.10
C ALA A 73 -15.25 -45.03 29.57
N THR A 74 -15.73 -45.95 28.73
CA THR A 74 -16.85 -46.84 29.07
C THR A 74 -16.48 -47.83 30.18
N ALA A 75 -15.28 -48.42 30.12
CA ALA A 75 -14.76 -49.30 31.17
C ALA A 75 -14.51 -48.59 32.49
N ALA A 76 -13.88 -47.42 32.43
CA ALA A 76 -13.68 -46.56 33.60
C ALA A 76 -15.02 -46.20 34.26
N LYS A 77 -16.03 -45.82 33.47
CA LYS A 77 -17.40 -45.56 33.94
C LYS A 77 -18.05 -46.79 34.57
N ALA A 78 -17.91 -47.98 33.96
CA ALA A 78 -18.47 -49.21 34.49
C ALA A 78 -17.85 -49.59 35.84
N LEU A 79 -16.52 -49.51 35.96
CA LEU A 79 -15.79 -49.76 37.20
C LEU A 79 -16.13 -48.74 38.29
N ARG A 80 -16.18 -47.45 37.96
CA ARG A 80 -16.57 -46.38 38.86
C ARG A 80 -18.00 -46.58 39.41
N ASN A 81 -18.97 -46.85 38.54
CA ASN A 81 -20.34 -47.09 38.96
C ASN A 81 -20.46 -48.34 39.84
N THR A 82 -19.67 -49.37 39.54
CA THR A 82 -19.59 -50.59 40.36
C THR A 82 -19.00 -50.28 41.74
N ALA A 83 -17.93 -49.50 41.80
CA ALA A 83 -17.34 -49.02 43.05
C ALA A 83 -18.34 -48.23 43.90
N TYR A 84 -19.12 -47.32 43.30
CA TYR A 84 -20.19 -46.60 44.00
C TYR A 84 -21.25 -47.55 44.54
N ARG A 85 -21.71 -48.50 43.72
CA ARG A 85 -22.76 -49.46 44.10
C ARG A 85 -22.32 -50.36 45.25
N TRP A 86 -21.04 -50.73 45.31
CA TRP A 86 -20.47 -51.58 46.36
C TRP A 86 -19.89 -50.80 47.53
N ASN A 87 -19.90 -49.47 47.48
CA ASN A 87 -19.18 -48.60 48.40
C ASN A 87 -17.69 -49.00 48.57
N ASP A 88 -17.05 -49.39 47.46
CA ASP A 88 -15.67 -49.91 47.42
C ASP A 88 -14.71 -48.85 46.88
N VAL A 89 -14.14 -48.06 47.79
CA VAL A 89 -13.17 -46.99 47.45
C VAL A 89 -11.88 -47.56 46.84
N ASP A 90 -11.45 -48.75 47.26
CA ASP A 90 -10.23 -49.39 46.75
C ASP A 90 -10.40 -49.82 45.29
N LEU A 91 -11.59 -50.26 44.90
CA LEU A 91 -11.92 -50.50 43.49
C LEU A 91 -11.85 -49.21 42.68
N PHE A 92 -12.40 -48.10 43.18
CA PHE A 92 -12.30 -46.81 42.49
C PHE A 92 -10.84 -46.37 42.31
N VAL A 93 -10.01 -46.46 43.35
CA VAL A 93 -8.58 -46.11 43.28
C VAL A 93 -7.81 -47.02 42.31
N ARG A 94 -8.06 -48.34 42.35
CA ARG A 94 -7.48 -49.29 41.40
C ARG A 94 -7.89 -48.98 39.96
N ALA A 95 -9.15 -48.63 39.74
CA ALA A 95 -9.64 -48.25 38.42
C ALA A 95 -8.95 -46.95 37.92
N CYS A 96 -8.79 -45.95 38.78
CA CYS A 96 -8.06 -44.72 38.43
C CYS A 96 -6.62 -45.02 38.01
N ARG A 97 -5.91 -45.87 38.76
CA ARG A 97 -4.52 -46.28 38.43
C ARG A 97 -4.47 -47.11 37.15
N ALA A 98 -5.44 -48.00 36.94
CA ALA A 98 -5.52 -48.82 35.73
C ALA A 98 -5.79 -47.98 34.46
N CYS A 99 -6.49 -46.86 34.57
CA CYS A 99 -6.63 -45.90 33.47
C CYS A 99 -5.32 -45.19 33.08
N GLY A 100 -4.28 -45.27 33.91
CA GLY A 100 -3.11 -44.40 33.85
C GLY A 100 -3.41 -43.06 34.53
N LEU A 101 -2.55 -42.64 35.47
CA LEU A 101 -2.76 -41.41 36.23
C LEU A 101 -2.75 -40.16 35.32
N ASP A 102 -2.00 -40.20 34.22
CA ASP A 102 -1.91 -39.14 33.21
C ASP A 102 -3.20 -38.96 32.39
N GLN A 103 -3.91 -40.06 32.12
CA GLN A 103 -5.13 -40.12 31.30
C GLN A 103 -6.42 -40.30 32.13
N CYS A 104 -6.28 -40.38 33.46
CA CYS A 104 -7.37 -40.71 34.36
C CYS A 104 -8.56 -39.75 34.22
N LEU A 105 -8.31 -38.44 34.11
CA LEU A 105 -9.37 -37.43 34.01
C LEU A 105 -10.19 -37.55 32.72
N GLU A 106 -9.57 -37.96 31.62
CA GLU A 106 -10.26 -38.20 30.34
C GLU A 106 -11.10 -39.48 30.41
N ALA A 107 -10.53 -40.55 30.97
CA ALA A 107 -11.21 -41.84 31.08
C ALA A 107 -12.36 -41.80 32.12
N MET A 108 -12.12 -41.25 33.30
CA MET A 108 -13.10 -41.19 34.40
C MET A 108 -14.12 -40.07 34.24
N SER A 109 -13.85 -39.08 33.38
CA SER A 109 -14.57 -37.80 33.24
C SER A 109 -14.55 -36.93 34.51
N ILE A 110 -14.60 -35.60 34.32
CA ILE A 110 -14.63 -34.63 35.43
C ILE A 110 -15.84 -34.86 36.35
N GLU A 111 -17.03 -35.07 35.77
CA GLU A 111 -18.26 -35.40 36.52
C GLU A 111 -18.10 -36.67 37.35
N GLY A 112 -17.41 -37.67 36.80
CA GLY A 112 -17.08 -38.90 37.51
C GLY A 112 -16.23 -38.66 38.73
N MET A 113 -15.16 -37.89 38.59
CA MET A 113 -14.26 -37.55 39.68
C MET A 113 -14.98 -36.75 40.78
N VAL A 114 -15.83 -35.78 40.40
CA VAL A 114 -16.66 -35.03 41.36
C VAL A 114 -17.62 -35.97 42.09
N SER A 115 -18.31 -36.85 41.37
CA SER A 115 -19.24 -37.82 41.97
C SER A 115 -18.54 -38.74 42.98
N ALA A 116 -17.28 -39.09 42.76
CA ALA A 116 -16.51 -39.92 43.69
C ALA A 116 -16.30 -39.21 45.04
N CYS A 117 -16.05 -37.90 45.00
CA CYS A 117 -15.93 -37.09 46.22
C CYS A 117 -17.28 -36.93 46.95
N GLN A 118 -18.41 -37.14 46.27
CA GLN A 118 -19.73 -37.16 46.90
C GLN A 118 -20.06 -38.52 47.52
N ALA A 119 -19.48 -39.60 46.98
CA ALA A 119 -19.75 -40.97 47.37
C ALA A 119 -18.81 -41.51 48.46
N PHE A 120 -17.55 -41.06 48.49
CA PHE A 120 -16.52 -41.57 49.39
C PHE A 120 -15.86 -40.47 50.25
N ASP A 121 -15.30 -40.86 51.39
CA ASP A 121 -14.58 -39.96 52.28
C ASP A 121 -13.30 -39.41 51.63
N TRP A 122 -13.11 -38.09 51.73
CA TRP A 122 -11.98 -37.38 51.11
C TRP A 122 -10.60 -37.88 51.59
N SER A 123 -10.48 -38.30 52.85
CA SER A 123 -9.23 -38.85 53.40
C SER A 123 -8.71 -40.03 52.58
N ASN A 124 -9.61 -40.85 52.04
CA ASN A 124 -9.27 -42.03 51.24
C ASN A 124 -8.97 -41.69 49.77
N LEU A 125 -9.43 -40.53 49.28
CA LEU A 125 -9.26 -40.09 47.90
C LEU A 125 -8.10 -39.11 47.69
N SER A 126 -7.75 -38.32 48.70
CA SER A 126 -6.85 -37.16 48.60
C SER A 126 -5.49 -37.47 47.97
N SER A 127 -4.84 -38.59 48.36
CA SER A 127 -3.56 -39.02 47.77
C SER A 127 -3.70 -39.32 46.28
N THR A 128 -4.70 -40.11 45.92
CA THR A 128 -4.96 -40.49 44.52
C THR A 128 -5.30 -39.27 43.66
N PHE A 129 -6.12 -38.35 44.16
CA PHE A 129 -6.43 -37.10 43.44
C PHE A 129 -5.19 -36.21 43.27
N THR A 130 -4.32 -36.16 44.27
CA THR A 130 -3.03 -35.43 44.17
C THR A 130 -2.11 -36.07 43.14
N GLU A 131 -1.98 -37.41 43.14
CA GLU A 131 -1.22 -38.17 42.15
C GLU A 131 -1.73 -37.93 40.72
N ILE A 132 -3.06 -38.02 40.51
CA ILE A 132 -3.70 -37.76 39.22
C ILE A 132 -3.43 -36.32 38.77
N TYR A 133 -3.60 -35.35 39.68
CA TYR A 133 -3.38 -33.94 39.35
C TYR A 133 -1.93 -33.68 38.93
N GLN A 134 -0.96 -34.22 39.68
CA GLN A 134 0.46 -34.01 39.41
C GLN A 134 0.95 -34.71 38.15
N GLN A 135 0.34 -35.83 37.77
CA GLN A 135 0.77 -36.63 36.61
C GLN A 135 -0.06 -36.37 35.35
N SER A 136 -1.17 -35.66 35.45
CA SER A 136 -2.02 -35.36 34.30
C SER A 136 -1.26 -34.53 33.25
N THR A 137 -1.39 -34.94 31.99
CA THR A 137 -0.84 -34.19 30.84
C THR A 137 -1.77 -33.06 30.39
N SER A 138 -3.03 -33.08 30.83
CA SER A 138 -4.06 -32.10 30.45
C SER A 138 -4.25 -31.08 31.57
N SER A 139 -3.58 -29.94 31.43
CA SER A 139 -3.76 -28.80 32.35
C SER A 139 -5.21 -28.30 32.35
N THR A 140 -5.90 -28.38 31.21
CA THR A 140 -7.32 -28.05 31.06
C THR A 140 -8.22 -28.97 31.88
N ALA A 141 -8.02 -30.29 31.81
CA ALA A 141 -8.80 -31.23 32.59
C ALA A 141 -8.57 -31.04 34.11
N CYS A 142 -7.32 -30.78 34.51
CA CYS A 142 -6.99 -30.44 35.89
C CYS A 142 -7.71 -29.19 36.40
N ARG A 143 -7.77 -28.13 35.59
CA ARG A 143 -8.51 -26.89 35.91
C ARG A 143 -10.01 -27.13 35.98
N GLN A 144 -10.57 -27.89 35.04
CA GLN A 144 -11.99 -28.27 35.05
C GLN A 144 -12.34 -29.07 36.29
N LEU A 145 -11.46 -29.99 36.72
CA LEU A 145 -11.65 -30.74 37.96
C LEU A 145 -11.72 -29.82 39.18
N ILE A 146 -10.73 -28.94 39.36
CA ILE A 146 -10.70 -27.98 40.47
C ILE A 146 -11.97 -27.12 40.46
N THR A 147 -12.34 -26.58 39.30
CA THR A 147 -13.52 -25.73 39.15
C THR A 147 -14.79 -26.50 39.52
N ALA A 148 -14.94 -27.71 38.99
CA ALA A 148 -16.11 -28.53 39.24
C ALA A 148 -16.22 -28.91 40.73
N LEU A 149 -15.10 -29.27 41.38
CA LEU A 149 -15.07 -29.55 42.82
C LEU A 149 -15.43 -28.33 43.68
N LEU A 150 -14.96 -27.12 43.31
CA LEU A 150 -15.29 -25.89 44.03
C LEU A 150 -16.74 -25.43 43.85
N THR A 151 -17.34 -25.72 42.68
CA THR A 151 -18.74 -25.35 42.38
C THR A 151 -19.76 -26.40 42.82
N SER A 152 -19.32 -27.61 43.16
CA SER A 152 -20.20 -28.72 43.51
C SER A 152 -20.83 -28.50 44.90
N PRO A 153 -22.16 -28.60 45.04
CA PRO A 153 -22.85 -28.54 46.34
C PRO A 153 -22.64 -29.86 47.09
N THR A 154 -21.42 -30.08 47.58
CA THR A 154 -21.10 -31.22 48.43
C THR A 154 -21.55 -30.95 49.87
N LYS A 155 -21.88 -32.02 50.62
CA LYS A 155 -22.24 -31.92 52.04
C LYS A 155 -21.01 -32.28 52.88
N SER A 156 -20.78 -31.52 53.95
CA SER A 156 -20.03 -31.90 55.16
C SER A 156 -18.49 -32.00 55.11
N HIS A 157 -17.84 -32.07 53.94
CA HIS A 157 -16.36 -32.12 53.83
C HIS A 157 -15.75 -31.00 52.96
N ASP A 158 -16.53 -29.95 52.71
CA ASP A 158 -16.22 -28.85 51.79
C ASP A 158 -14.91 -28.11 52.13
N ARG A 159 -14.54 -28.06 53.42
CA ARG A 159 -13.36 -27.28 53.84
C ARG A 159 -12.05 -27.93 53.39
N GLU A 160 -11.91 -29.24 53.50
CA GLU A 160 -10.69 -29.96 53.14
C GLU A 160 -10.53 -30.06 51.62
N ILE A 161 -11.61 -30.38 50.90
CA ILE A 161 -11.63 -30.39 49.44
C ILE A 161 -11.34 -28.99 48.89
N ALA A 162 -12.00 -27.95 49.43
CA ALA A 162 -11.71 -26.58 49.02
C ALA A 162 -10.30 -26.14 49.38
N GLN A 163 -9.74 -26.60 50.51
CA GLN A 163 -8.35 -26.33 50.87
C GLN A 163 -7.39 -27.01 49.90
N TRP A 164 -7.60 -28.28 49.57
CA TRP A 164 -6.81 -28.98 48.55
C TRP A 164 -6.91 -28.30 47.19
N CYS A 165 -8.12 -27.94 46.74
CA CYS A 165 -8.35 -27.22 45.50
C CYS A 165 -7.60 -25.88 45.48
N ARG A 166 -7.61 -25.13 46.60
CA ARG A 166 -6.85 -23.88 46.75
C ARG A 166 -5.34 -24.14 46.67
N THR A 167 -4.82 -25.14 47.39
CA THR A 167 -3.39 -25.48 47.38
C THR A 167 -2.93 -25.89 45.98
N MET A 168 -3.69 -26.73 45.28
CA MET A 168 -3.35 -27.14 43.91
C MET A 168 -3.47 -25.97 42.94
N SER A 169 -4.48 -25.11 43.10
CA SER A 169 -4.64 -23.89 42.30
C SER A 169 -3.46 -22.94 42.46
N VAL A 170 -3.02 -22.67 43.70
CA VAL A 170 -1.85 -21.82 43.97
C VAL A 170 -0.58 -22.46 43.39
N ASN A 171 -0.34 -23.75 43.63
CA ASN A 171 0.83 -24.43 43.08
C ASN A 171 0.85 -24.40 41.54
N ALA A 172 -0.29 -24.60 40.88
CA ALA A 172 -0.37 -24.52 39.42
C ALA A 172 -0.18 -23.10 38.92
N PHE A 173 -0.68 -22.11 39.66
CA PHE A 173 -0.54 -20.69 39.37
C PHE A 173 0.93 -20.22 39.48
N ASP A 174 1.66 -20.67 40.49
CA ASP A 174 3.08 -20.36 40.69
C ASP A 174 3.98 -20.99 39.61
N ASN A 175 3.53 -22.09 39.00
CA ASN A 175 4.29 -22.86 38.01
C ASN A 175 3.77 -22.71 36.58
N ILE A 176 2.99 -21.65 36.28
CA ILE A 176 2.48 -21.42 34.92
C ILE A 176 3.66 -21.20 33.97
N GLN A 177 3.85 -22.14 33.05
CA GLN A 177 4.79 -21.99 31.94
C GLN A 177 4.13 -21.24 30.78
N GLN A 178 2.92 -21.63 30.40
CA GLN A 178 2.21 -21.03 29.28
C GLN A 178 0.74 -20.89 29.61
N LEU A 179 0.13 -19.82 29.11
CA LEU A 179 -1.29 -19.55 29.27
C LEU A 179 -1.96 -19.49 27.91
N ASP A 180 -3.10 -20.16 27.77
CA ASP A 180 -3.97 -20.00 26.62
C ASP A 180 -5.18 -19.10 26.95
N VAL A 181 -5.88 -18.64 25.92
CA VAL A 181 -7.00 -17.69 26.09
C VAL A 181 -8.10 -18.27 26.97
N ASP A 182 -8.34 -19.58 26.88
CA ASP A 182 -9.35 -20.29 27.66
C ASP A 182 -9.02 -20.38 29.16
N ASP A 183 -7.76 -20.14 29.52
CA ASP A 183 -7.27 -20.24 30.90
C ASP A 183 -7.32 -18.92 31.65
N VAL A 184 -7.48 -17.82 30.91
CA VAL A 184 -7.51 -16.46 31.45
C VAL A 184 -8.58 -16.27 32.53
N PRO A 185 -9.84 -16.74 32.37
CA PRO A 185 -10.85 -16.56 33.41
C PRO A 185 -10.46 -17.21 34.74
N TRP A 186 -9.84 -18.39 34.69
CA TRP A 186 -9.39 -19.12 35.87
C TRP A 186 -8.20 -18.41 36.55
N VAL A 187 -7.20 -17.96 35.77
CA VAL A 187 -6.05 -17.18 36.28
C VAL A 187 -6.51 -15.89 36.94
N ALA A 188 -7.43 -15.15 36.30
CA ALA A 188 -7.97 -13.92 36.87
C ALA A 188 -8.71 -14.20 38.18
N ALA A 189 -9.53 -15.25 38.25
CA ALA A 189 -10.24 -15.62 39.47
C ALA A 189 -9.29 -15.96 40.64
N ILE A 190 -8.20 -16.70 40.37
CA ILE A 190 -7.17 -17.01 41.38
C ILE A 190 -6.45 -15.74 41.82
N LEU A 191 -6.01 -14.92 40.86
CA LEU A 191 -5.32 -13.67 41.15
C LEU A 191 -6.16 -12.80 42.09
N HIS A 192 -7.45 -12.63 41.78
CA HIS A 192 -8.37 -11.83 42.59
C HIS A 192 -8.73 -12.44 43.95
N SER A 193 -8.52 -13.75 44.11
CA SER A 193 -8.68 -14.46 45.38
C SER A 193 -7.43 -14.37 46.27
N ASN A 194 -6.31 -13.85 45.74
CA ASN A 194 -5.10 -13.60 46.51
C ASN A 194 -5.31 -12.46 47.52
N ALA A 195 -4.61 -12.50 48.65
CA ALA A 195 -4.67 -11.43 49.66
C ALA A 195 -4.15 -10.08 49.14
N TYR A 196 -3.19 -10.11 48.20
CA TYR A 196 -2.55 -8.94 47.60
C TYR A 196 -2.48 -9.07 46.07
N PRO A 197 -3.62 -9.00 45.36
CA PRO A 197 -3.71 -9.30 43.93
C PRO A 197 -2.78 -8.44 43.08
N VAL A 198 -2.69 -7.14 43.38
CA VAL A 198 -1.85 -6.19 42.61
C VAL A 198 -0.36 -6.45 42.81
N ALA A 199 0.08 -6.71 44.05
CA ALA A 199 1.48 -6.99 44.35
C ALA A 199 1.91 -8.30 43.69
N TYR A 200 1.08 -9.35 43.82
CA TYR A 200 1.35 -10.63 43.19
C TYR A 200 1.41 -10.53 41.65
N ALA A 201 0.47 -9.79 41.03
CA ALA A 201 0.48 -9.56 39.59
C ALA A 201 1.77 -8.89 39.11
N ARG A 202 2.21 -7.87 39.84
CA ARG A 202 3.40 -7.06 39.53
C ARG A 202 4.69 -7.82 39.71
N ASP A 203 4.82 -8.54 40.82
CA ASP A 203 6.10 -9.07 41.29
C ASP A 203 6.34 -10.52 40.83
N GLU A 204 5.28 -11.30 40.60
CA GLU A 204 5.39 -12.74 40.30
C GLU A 204 4.76 -13.10 38.93
N LEU A 205 3.43 -12.96 38.79
CA LEU A 205 2.68 -13.49 37.64
C LEU A 205 3.12 -12.88 36.31
N PHE A 206 3.05 -11.55 36.18
CA PHE A 206 3.34 -10.92 34.90
C PHE A 206 4.81 -11.03 34.50
N PRO A 207 5.80 -10.81 35.39
CA PRO A 207 7.20 -11.06 35.04
C PRO A 207 7.47 -12.48 34.53
N GLN A 208 6.87 -13.50 35.16
CA GLN A 208 6.97 -14.89 34.71
C GLN A 208 6.37 -15.06 33.30
N LEU A 209 5.17 -14.55 33.06
CA LEU A 209 4.50 -14.66 31.76
C LEU A 209 5.23 -13.88 30.65
N VAL A 210 5.79 -12.71 30.95
CA VAL A 210 6.60 -11.94 29.99
C VAL A 210 7.83 -12.76 29.56
N LYS A 211 8.45 -13.47 30.49
CA LYS A 211 9.62 -14.31 30.21
C LYS A 211 9.29 -15.50 29.31
N VAL A 212 8.15 -16.16 29.54
CA VAL A 212 7.84 -17.42 28.83
C VAL A 212 7.03 -17.22 27.55
N GLN A 213 6.15 -16.22 27.49
CA GLN A 213 5.24 -16.03 26.36
C GLN A 213 4.96 -14.56 25.98
N PRO A 214 6.00 -13.75 25.70
CA PRO A 214 5.82 -12.33 25.39
C PRO A 214 5.05 -12.09 24.07
N GLN A 215 5.00 -13.07 23.17
CA GLN A 215 4.43 -12.93 21.82
C GLN A 215 2.94 -13.32 21.72
N LYS A 216 2.36 -13.98 22.74
CA LYS A 216 0.94 -14.39 22.74
C LYS A 216 0.01 -13.21 23.11
N LEU A 217 -0.02 -12.18 22.27
CA LEU A 217 -0.71 -10.91 22.58
C LEU A 217 -2.23 -11.01 22.72
N SER A 218 -2.86 -12.01 22.10
CA SER A 218 -4.27 -12.33 22.34
C SER A 218 -4.53 -12.74 23.79
N VAL A 219 -3.62 -13.51 24.39
CA VAL A 219 -3.69 -13.92 25.80
C VAL A 219 -3.51 -12.71 26.71
N TRP A 220 -2.54 -11.84 26.42
CA TRP A 220 -2.35 -10.59 27.15
C TRP A 220 -3.58 -9.68 27.08
N ALA A 221 -4.18 -9.54 25.90
CA ALA A 221 -5.39 -8.74 25.70
C ALA A 221 -6.56 -9.24 26.56
N SER A 222 -6.79 -10.54 26.55
CA SER A 222 -7.82 -11.19 27.36
C SER A 222 -7.50 -11.07 28.85
N LEU A 223 -6.25 -11.31 29.24
CA LEU A 223 -5.82 -11.26 30.64
C LEU A 223 -5.95 -9.86 31.23
N PHE A 224 -5.46 -8.82 30.54
CA PHE A 224 -5.63 -7.43 30.98
C PHE A 224 -7.10 -7.03 31.10
N SER A 225 -7.95 -7.50 30.18
CA SER A 225 -9.39 -7.25 30.28
C SER A 225 -10.01 -7.97 31.48
N ALA A 226 -9.60 -9.21 31.76
CA ALA A 226 -10.14 -10.04 32.83
C ALA A 226 -9.68 -9.59 34.23
N VAL A 227 -8.49 -9.01 34.37
CA VAL A 227 -8.01 -8.50 35.67
C VAL A 227 -8.53 -7.10 36.02
N LEU A 228 -9.14 -6.40 35.05
CA LEU A 228 -9.73 -5.08 35.21
C LEU A 228 -11.26 -5.12 35.30
N VAL A 229 -11.86 -6.26 35.65
CA VAL A 229 -13.32 -6.40 35.74
C VAL A 229 -13.92 -5.39 36.74
N ASP A 230 -14.95 -4.66 36.29
CA ASP A 230 -15.58 -3.52 36.99
C ASP A 230 -16.24 -3.84 38.34
N THR A 231 -16.24 -5.10 38.78
CA THR A 231 -16.78 -5.51 40.08
C THR A 231 -15.81 -5.26 41.25
N ARG A 232 -14.61 -4.74 40.97
CA ARG A 232 -13.55 -4.49 41.96
C ARG A 232 -13.54 -3.04 42.47
N PRO A 233 -12.92 -2.78 43.63
CA PRO A 233 -12.72 -1.41 44.10
C PRO A 233 -11.90 -0.58 43.11
N GLU A 234 -12.32 0.66 42.83
CA GLU A 234 -11.67 1.58 41.89
C GLU A 234 -10.16 1.76 42.15
N VAL A 235 -9.77 1.82 43.42
CA VAL A 235 -8.36 1.96 43.83
C VAL A 235 -7.52 0.76 43.37
N GLU A 236 -8.08 -0.45 43.43
CA GLU A 236 -7.41 -1.66 42.95
C GLU A 236 -7.32 -1.68 41.43
N ILE A 237 -8.39 -1.27 40.73
CA ILE A 237 -8.41 -1.16 39.26
C ILE A 237 -7.34 -0.17 38.78
N GLN A 238 -7.22 0.99 39.42
CA GLN A 238 -6.20 1.98 39.08
C GLN A 238 -4.78 1.45 39.35
N ALA A 239 -4.57 0.75 40.46
CA ALA A 239 -3.29 0.15 40.78
C ALA A 239 -2.92 -0.98 39.79
N MET A 240 -3.87 -1.85 39.44
CA MET A 240 -3.70 -2.89 38.44
C MET A 240 -3.44 -2.31 37.05
N THR A 241 -4.13 -1.21 36.69
CA THR A 241 -3.89 -0.48 35.45
C THR A 241 -2.44 -0.01 35.38
N ASN A 242 -1.89 0.57 36.46
CA ASN A 242 -0.48 0.98 36.51
C ASN A 242 0.47 -0.22 36.33
N VAL A 243 0.15 -1.38 36.91
CA VAL A 243 0.91 -2.62 36.69
C VAL A 243 0.85 -3.04 35.22
N ILE A 244 -0.32 -3.01 34.58
CA ILE A 244 -0.46 -3.29 33.14
C ILE A 244 0.39 -2.34 32.31
N LYS A 245 0.46 -1.05 32.65
CA LYS A 245 1.34 -0.09 31.96
C LYS A 245 2.82 -0.48 32.06
N MET A 246 3.28 -0.90 33.24
CA MET A 246 4.63 -1.40 33.43
C MET A 246 4.90 -2.67 32.61
N VAL A 247 3.95 -3.60 32.58
CA VAL A 247 4.06 -4.86 31.83
C VAL A 247 4.11 -4.60 30.33
N LEU A 248 3.33 -3.67 29.81
CA LEU A 248 3.40 -3.27 28.39
C LEU A 248 4.78 -2.73 28.03
N CYS A 249 5.42 -1.97 28.91
CA CYS A 249 6.81 -1.55 28.71
C CYS A 249 7.78 -2.74 28.71
N SER A 250 7.64 -3.69 29.63
CA SER A 250 8.48 -4.90 29.67
C SER A 250 8.25 -5.82 28.46
N LEU A 251 7.01 -5.88 27.94
CA LEU A 251 6.68 -6.57 26.70
C LEU A 251 7.33 -5.89 25.49
N ALA A 252 7.43 -4.56 25.47
CA ALA A 252 8.13 -3.82 24.43
C ALA A 252 9.59 -4.27 24.26
N ASP A 253 10.26 -4.69 25.35
CA ASP A 253 11.62 -5.21 25.36
C ASP A 253 11.72 -6.69 24.97
N SER A 254 10.62 -7.45 25.11
CA SER A 254 10.61 -8.91 24.93
C SER A 254 10.03 -9.34 23.58
N ILE A 255 9.18 -8.52 22.97
CA ILE A 255 8.60 -8.80 21.65
C ILE A 255 9.67 -8.58 20.57
N PRO A 256 9.80 -9.49 19.58
CA PRO A 256 10.66 -9.27 18.43
C PRO A 256 10.20 -8.06 17.61
N VAL A 257 11.09 -7.09 17.41
CA VAL A 257 10.82 -5.89 16.59
C VAL A 257 10.73 -6.19 15.09
N TYR A 258 11.35 -7.30 14.67
CA TYR A 258 11.24 -7.88 13.34
C TYR A 258 10.84 -9.35 13.44
N PRO A 259 10.01 -9.88 12.52
CA PRO A 259 9.63 -11.29 12.49
C PRO A 259 10.86 -12.19 12.49
N SER A 260 10.87 -13.18 13.36
CA SER A 260 11.96 -14.15 13.50
C SER A 260 11.93 -15.24 12.43
N GLN A 261 10.78 -15.47 11.79
CA GLN A 261 10.60 -16.53 10.79
C GLN A 261 11.19 -16.11 9.43
N THR A 262 12.07 -16.94 8.89
CA THR A 262 12.37 -16.95 7.45
C THR A 262 11.10 -17.42 6.72
N PRO A 263 10.69 -16.77 5.61
CA PRO A 263 9.67 -17.37 4.75
C PRO A 263 10.14 -18.79 4.42
N GLY A 264 9.35 -19.80 4.81
CA GLY A 264 9.74 -21.18 4.65
C GLY A 264 10.07 -21.47 3.17
N ASN A 265 10.95 -22.44 2.93
CA ASN A 265 11.35 -22.93 1.59
C ASN A 265 10.19 -23.52 0.75
N ILE A 266 8.94 -23.26 1.14
CA ILE A 266 7.75 -23.64 0.39
C ILE A 266 7.55 -22.56 -0.67
N MET A 267 7.45 -22.99 -1.93
CA MET A 267 7.24 -22.20 -3.15
C MET A 267 5.91 -21.40 -3.17
N GLY A 268 5.55 -20.73 -2.07
CA GLY A 268 4.33 -19.95 -1.90
C GLY A 268 4.68 -18.58 -1.36
N TYR A 269 4.10 -17.55 -1.98
CA TYR A 269 4.11 -16.19 -1.44
C TYR A 269 3.59 -16.20 0.00
N HIS A 270 4.46 -16.03 0.98
CA HIS A 270 4.01 -15.70 2.32
C HIS A 270 3.64 -14.20 2.34
N PRO A 271 2.41 -13.84 2.73
CA PRO A 271 2.04 -12.43 2.85
C PRO A 271 2.86 -11.79 3.97
N PHE A 272 3.40 -10.61 3.71
CA PHE A 272 4.00 -9.75 4.74
C PHE A 272 2.96 -9.49 5.84
N THR A 273 3.27 -9.81 7.10
CA THR A 273 2.36 -9.56 8.24
C THR A 273 3.04 -8.74 9.34
N LEU A 274 2.31 -7.76 9.88
CA LEU A 274 2.68 -7.00 11.08
C LEU A 274 2.08 -7.58 12.37
N ASN A 275 1.52 -8.80 12.32
CA ASN A 275 0.51 -9.25 13.27
C ASN A 275 0.90 -9.10 14.76
N PRO A 276 2.13 -9.45 15.21
CA PRO A 276 2.52 -9.21 16.60
C PRO A 276 2.64 -7.72 16.95
N LEU A 277 3.20 -6.90 16.05
CA LEU A 277 3.40 -5.48 16.31
C LEU A 277 2.08 -4.69 16.27
N ASP A 278 1.18 -5.05 15.36
CA ASP A 278 -0.16 -4.48 15.26
C ASP A 278 -0.97 -4.72 16.54
N GLN A 279 -1.05 -5.97 17.00
CA GLN A 279 -1.70 -6.31 18.26
C GLN A 279 -1.08 -5.56 19.46
N PHE A 280 0.25 -5.39 19.46
CA PHE A 280 0.94 -4.66 20.52
C PHE A 280 0.59 -3.16 20.50
N ILE A 281 0.58 -2.53 19.33
CA ILE A 281 0.15 -1.13 19.15
C ILE A 281 -1.29 -0.94 19.61
N VAL A 282 -2.19 -1.85 19.24
CA VAL A 282 -3.60 -1.83 19.68
C VAL A 282 -3.70 -1.90 21.21
N LEU A 283 -2.92 -2.77 21.85
CA LEU A 283 -2.88 -2.87 23.32
C LEU A 283 -2.37 -1.58 23.96
N CYS A 284 -1.26 -1.02 23.47
CA CYS A 284 -0.73 0.24 23.98
C CYS A 284 -1.74 1.39 23.82
N CYS A 285 -2.46 1.44 22.69
CA CYS A 285 -3.53 2.41 22.46
C CYS A 285 -4.73 2.21 23.39
N ARG A 286 -5.07 0.95 23.74
CA ARG A 286 -6.19 0.62 24.62
C ARG A 286 -5.94 1.04 26.06
N TYR A 287 -4.71 0.83 26.56
CA TYR A 287 -4.33 1.11 27.94
C TYR A 287 -3.58 2.44 28.14
N ASP A 288 -3.50 3.25 27.08
CA ASP A 288 -2.87 4.58 27.08
C ASP A 288 -1.42 4.54 27.59
N VAL A 289 -0.60 3.79 26.85
CA VAL A 289 0.84 3.57 27.13
C VAL A 289 1.70 3.86 25.88
N PRO A 290 1.74 5.11 25.40
CA PRO A 290 2.51 5.46 24.22
C PRO A 290 4.03 5.35 24.40
N GLU A 291 4.53 5.32 25.64
CA GLU A 291 5.93 5.10 25.96
C GLU A 291 6.38 3.68 25.54
N ALA A 292 5.53 2.67 25.74
CA ALA A 292 5.82 1.29 25.33
C ALA A 292 5.93 1.17 23.79
N MET A 293 5.12 1.91 23.04
CA MET A 293 5.27 2.02 21.58
C MET A 293 6.60 2.69 21.20
N SER A 294 6.99 3.73 21.93
CA SER A 294 8.26 4.42 21.68
C SER A 294 9.46 3.51 21.92
N LEU A 295 9.43 2.69 22.99
CA LEU A 295 10.48 1.71 23.29
C LEU A 295 10.64 0.67 22.18
N ILE A 296 9.55 0.07 21.70
CA ILE A 296 9.63 -0.95 20.63
C ILE A 296 10.13 -0.34 19.32
N PHE A 297 9.76 0.91 19.00
CA PHE A 297 10.23 1.61 17.81
C PHE A 297 11.70 2.03 17.91
N ASP A 298 12.17 2.44 19.09
CA ASP A 298 13.57 2.73 19.33
C ASP A 298 14.44 1.47 19.16
N ARG A 299 13.98 0.33 19.71
CA ARG A 299 14.63 -0.96 19.49
C ARG A 299 14.63 -1.36 18.02
N MET A 300 13.51 -1.17 17.32
CA MET A 300 13.41 -1.43 15.88
C MET A 300 14.45 -0.62 15.10
N TRP A 301 14.65 0.65 15.44
CA TRP A 301 15.68 1.47 14.81
C TRP A 301 17.11 1.00 15.11
N GLN A 302 17.37 0.56 16.35
CA GLN A 302 18.68 0.03 16.75
C GLN A 302 19.02 -1.28 16.03
N GLU A 303 18.04 -2.18 15.86
CA GLU A 303 18.22 -3.48 15.22
C GLU A 303 18.16 -3.44 13.67
N ARG A 304 17.92 -2.26 13.07
CA ARG A 304 17.70 -2.11 11.62
C ARG A 304 18.84 -2.63 10.75
N GLU A 305 20.09 -2.40 11.14
CA GLU A 305 21.28 -2.79 10.35
C GLU A 305 21.42 -4.31 10.33
N LEU A 306 21.16 -4.95 11.48
CA LEU A 306 21.14 -6.41 11.59
C LEU A 306 20.03 -7.00 10.72
N GLN A 307 18.86 -6.36 10.70
CA GLN A 307 17.77 -6.78 9.82
C GLN A 307 18.11 -6.56 8.34
N GLN A 308 18.75 -5.45 7.99
CA GLN A 308 19.21 -5.17 6.63
C GLN A 308 20.20 -6.23 6.14
N GLN A 309 21.10 -6.71 7.01
CA GLN A 309 22.01 -7.81 6.69
C GLN A 309 21.27 -9.13 6.43
N ARG A 310 20.16 -9.37 7.13
CA ARG A 310 19.32 -10.57 6.95
C ARG A 310 18.49 -10.56 5.67
N VAL A 311 18.38 -9.42 4.96
CA VAL A 311 17.65 -9.35 3.68
C VAL A 311 18.22 -10.32 2.64
N THR A 312 19.55 -10.48 2.62
CA THR A 312 20.23 -11.44 1.71
C THR A 312 19.83 -12.90 1.98
N THR A 313 19.26 -13.20 3.14
CA THR A 313 18.75 -14.52 3.54
C THR A 313 17.24 -14.68 3.31
N GLY A 314 16.63 -13.79 2.52
CA GLY A 314 15.21 -13.86 2.16
C GLY A 314 14.27 -13.18 3.15
N ARG A 315 14.77 -12.33 4.06
CA ARG A 315 13.91 -11.49 4.92
C ARG A 315 13.55 -10.17 4.25
N TYR A 316 12.44 -9.56 4.68
CA TYR A 316 12.04 -8.25 4.19
C TYR A 316 12.97 -7.13 4.68
N PRO A 317 13.21 -6.10 3.86
CA PRO A 317 14.01 -4.95 4.25
C PRO A 317 13.31 -4.14 5.35
N PRO A 318 14.07 -3.46 6.23
CA PRO A 318 13.51 -2.55 7.22
C PRO A 318 12.50 -1.55 6.64
N SER A 319 12.72 -1.05 5.42
CA SER A 319 11.85 -0.05 4.79
C SER A 319 10.40 -0.54 4.60
N GLU A 320 10.20 -1.82 4.26
CA GLU A 320 8.84 -2.40 4.16
C GLU A 320 8.12 -2.40 5.52
N TYR A 321 8.83 -2.70 6.60
CA TYR A 321 8.27 -2.62 7.96
C TYR A 321 7.90 -1.20 8.35
N TYR A 322 8.81 -0.24 8.17
CA TYR A 322 8.54 1.15 8.49
C TYR A 322 7.37 1.71 7.66
N SER A 323 7.29 1.37 6.37
CA SER A 323 6.17 1.78 5.52
C SER A 323 4.82 1.26 6.04
N ALA A 324 4.75 -0.03 6.35
CA ALA A 324 3.52 -0.65 6.84
C ALA A 324 3.10 -0.10 8.22
N ILE A 325 4.05 0.17 9.12
CA ILE A 325 3.77 0.76 10.43
C ILE A 325 3.34 2.23 10.30
N VAL A 326 3.94 3.03 9.40
CA VAL A 326 3.50 4.41 9.14
C VAL A 326 2.02 4.42 8.71
N ASN A 327 1.65 3.51 7.81
CA ASN A 327 0.25 3.37 7.39
C ASN A 327 -0.68 2.98 8.56
N LEU A 328 -0.27 2.00 9.38
CA LEU A 328 -1.02 1.56 10.56
C LEU A 328 -1.22 2.70 11.58
N LEU A 329 -0.12 3.36 11.96
CA LEU A 329 -0.14 4.45 12.93
C LEU A 329 -0.96 5.65 12.44
N SER A 330 -1.06 5.86 11.11
CA SER A 330 -1.86 6.97 10.57
C SER A 330 -3.34 6.89 10.98
N THR A 331 -3.88 5.67 11.06
CA THR A 331 -5.26 5.41 11.52
C THR A 331 -5.41 5.69 13.01
N HIS A 332 -4.44 5.26 13.81
CA HIS A 332 -4.45 5.46 15.27
C HIS A 332 -4.24 6.93 15.66
N VAL A 333 -3.32 7.64 15.02
CA VAL A 333 -3.07 9.08 15.27
C VAL A 333 -4.26 9.93 14.82
N ALA A 334 -4.97 9.54 13.76
CA ALA A 334 -6.20 10.21 13.36
C ALA A 334 -7.32 10.06 14.41
N ALA A 335 -7.40 8.90 15.07
CA ALA A 335 -8.36 8.65 16.14
C ALA A 335 -7.94 9.27 17.49
N LYS A 336 -6.63 9.29 17.80
CA LYS A 336 -6.04 9.82 19.03
C LYS A 336 -4.84 10.75 18.71
N PRO A 337 -5.08 12.05 18.46
CA PRO A 337 -4.02 13.02 18.13
C PRO A 337 -2.94 13.17 19.23
N GLU A 338 -3.29 12.85 20.47
CA GLU A 338 -2.41 12.85 21.65
C GLU A 338 -1.22 11.90 21.54
N LEU A 339 -1.29 10.89 20.66
CA LEU A 339 -0.17 9.97 20.40
C LEU A 339 0.99 10.63 19.65
N LYS A 340 0.74 11.73 18.93
CA LYS A 340 1.71 12.33 18.02
C LYS A 340 3.06 12.69 18.67
N PRO A 341 3.11 13.31 19.88
CA PRO A 341 4.37 13.65 20.54
C PRO A 341 5.21 12.43 20.92
N HIS A 342 4.63 11.24 21.07
CA HIS A 342 5.39 10.03 21.40
C HIS A 342 5.93 9.34 20.13
N LEU A 343 5.29 9.57 18.99
CA LEU A 343 5.61 8.89 17.74
C LEU A 343 6.53 9.71 16.81
N HIS A 344 6.85 10.96 17.13
CA HIS A 344 7.61 11.83 16.21
C HIS A 344 8.97 11.24 15.83
N LYS A 345 9.69 10.67 16.80
CA LYS A 345 11.01 10.05 16.59
C LYS A 345 10.93 8.84 15.65
N PHE A 346 9.92 7.98 15.83
CA PHE A 346 9.64 6.89 14.88
C PHE A 346 9.41 7.44 13.47
N HIS A 347 8.60 8.49 13.32
CA HIS A 347 8.33 9.08 12.01
C HIS A 347 9.55 9.77 11.38
N GLU A 348 10.49 10.29 12.18
CA GLU A 348 11.77 10.80 11.69
C GLU A 348 12.64 9.67 11.15
N HIS A 349 12.76 8.57 11.89
CA HIS A 349 13.44 7.35 11.44
C HIS A 349 12.78 6.75 10.19
N ALA A 350 11.45 6.71 10.16
CA ALA A 350 10.68 6.25 9.01
C ALA A 350 10.92 7.14 7.79
N ALA A 351 10.90 8.46 7.97
CA ALA A 351 11.17 9.40 6.90
C ALA A 351 12.57 9.14 6.34
N GLU A 352 13.60 9.09 7.18
CA GLU A 352 15.00 8.85 6.80
C GLU A 352 15.19 7.54 6.02
N LEU A 353 14.63 6.44 6.55
CA LEU A 353 14.79 5.12 5.95
C LEU A 353 14.04 5.00 4.61
N LEU A 354 12.82 5.52 4.54
CA LEU A 354 12.01 5.46 3.33
C LEU A 354 12.50 6.43 2.23
N LEU A 355 13.52 7.26 2.51
CA LEU A 355 14.13 8.13 1.49
C LEU A 355 14.83 7.35 0.38
N SER A 356 15.35 6.16 0.67
CA SER A 356 15.93 5.29 -0.36
C SER A 356 14.87 4.83 -1.36
N ASP A 357 13.61 4.72 -0.91
CA ASP A 357 12.50 4.10 -1.64
C ASP A 357 11.50 5.17 -2.13
N LEU A 358 11.91 6.45 -2.10
CA LEU A 358 11.07 7.61 -2.41
C LEU A 358 10.48 7.58 -3.83
N THR A 359 11.13 6.88 -4.76
CA THR A 359 10.62 6.67 -6.13
C THR A 359 9.36 5.79 -6.16
N ASP A 360 9.27 4.83 -5.26
CA ASP A 360 8.22 3.80 -5.28
C ASP A 360 7.09 4.15 -4.32
N GLN A 361 7.38 4.80 -3.19
CA GLN A 361 6.39 5.08 -2.14
C GLN A 361 6.38 6.54 -1.62
N PRO A 362 6.24 7.56 -2.49
CA PRO A 362 6.30 8.97 -2.08
C PRO A 362 5.23 9.34 -1.05
N THR A 363 4.05 8.73 -1.10
CA THR A 363 2.96 8.99 -0.15
C THR A 363 3.33 8.59 1.28
N MET A 364 4.03 7.47 1.46
CA MET A 364 4.42 7.00 2.79
C MET A 364 5.49 7.89 3.41
N VAL A 365 6.47 8.34 2.61
CA VAL A 365 7.47 9.32 3.07
C VAL A 365 6.82 10.62 3.52
N LEU A 366 5.87 11.15 2.73
CA LEU A 366 5.16 12.38 3.10
C LEU A 366 4.30 12.19 4.36
N MET A 367 3.70 11.02 4.54
CA MET A 367 2.95 10.68 5.74
C MET A 367 3.85 10.59 6.97
N ALA A 368 5.05 10.05 6.83
CA ALA A 368 6.07 10.07 7.87
C ALA A 368 6.48 11.52 8.22
N ILE A 369 6.88 12.30 7.22
CA ILE A 369 7.29 13.72 7.40
C ILE A 369 6.20 14.53 8.11
N LYS A 370 4.93 14.38 7.73
CA LYS A 370 3.77 15.08 8.33
C LYS A 370 3.67 14.88 9.86
N ASN A 371 4.12 13.73 10.35
CA ASN A 371 4.00 13.32 11.74
C ASN A 371 5.27 13.50 12.58
N THR A 372 6.34 14.03 11.99
CA THR A 372 7.56 14.44 12.72
C THR A 372 7.32 15.67 13.61
N ALA A 373 8.30 15.97 14.49
CA ALA A 373 8.23 17.15 15.37
C ALA A 373 8.33 18.46 14.57
N HIS A 374 9.12 18.46 13.50
CA HIS A 374 9.35 19.63 12.64
C HIS A 374 9.14 19.30 11.15
N PRO A 375 7.89 19.06 10.69
CA PRO A 375 7.59 18.55 9.35
C PRO A 375 8.21 19.35 8.20
N ILE A 376 8.26 20.67 8.32
CA ILE A 376 8.83 21.52 7.25
C ILE A 376 10.37 21.47 7.23
N SER A 377 11.00 21.39 8.39
CA SER A 377 12.46 21.22 8.48
C SER A 377 12.88 19.87 7.93
N THR A 378 12.18 18.80 8.32
CA THR A 378 12.42 17.44 7.79
C THR A 378 12.17 17.38 6.29
N LEU A 379 11.11 18.05 5.80
CA LEU A 379 10.83 18.15 4.36
C LEU A 379 11.99 18.82 3.60
N GLU A 380 12.53 19.93 4.12
CA GLU A 380 13.65 20.65 3.51
C GLU A 380 14.93 19.82 3.47
N GLN A 381 15.26 19.13 4.56
CA GLN A 381 16.41 18.22 4.64
C GLN A 381 16.26 17.02 3.71
N THR A 382 15.03 16.55 3.50
CA THR A 382 14.71 15.38 2.68
C THR A 382 14.72 15.68 1.18
N PHE A 383 14.04 16.76 0.78
CA PHE A 383 13.81 17.11 -0.63
C PHE A 383 14.92 18.01 -1.19
N THR A 384 16.15 17.52 -1.12
CA THR A 384 17.30 18.17 -1.75
C THR A 384 17.20 18.13 -3.28
N ALA A 385 17.96 19.00 -3.97
CA ALA A 385 17.95 19.05 -5.44
C ALA A 385 18.30 17.70 -6.10
N ASP A 386 19.21 16.93 -5.51
CA ASP A 386 19.61 15.63 -6.03
C ASP A 386 18.52 14.57 -5.83
N ARG A 387 17.86 14.56 -4.67
CA ARG A 387 16.73 13.65 -4.41
C ARG A 387 15.54 13.97 -5.30
N VAL A 388 15.21 15.25 -5.47
CA VAL A 388 14.16 15.69 -6.39
C VAL A 388 14.47 15.27 -7.82
N ARG A 389 15.74 15.33 -8.25
CA ARG A 389 16.17 14.87 -9.57
C ARG A 389 15.97 13.37 -9.77
N GLU A 390 16.24 12.57 -8.74
CA GLU A 390 16.00 11.12 -8.76
C GLU A 390 14.51 10.79 -8.90
N ILE A 391 13.64 11.40 -8.08
CA ILE A 391 12.17 11.27 -8.22
C ILE A 391 11.73 11.75 -9.62
N GLY A 392 12.34 12.84 -10.10
CA GLY A 392 12.08 13.47 -11.38
C GLY A 392 12.37 12.60 -12.61
N LYS A 393 13.07 11.46 -12.45
CA LYS A 393 13.15 10.43 -13.50
C LYS A 393 11.76 9.94 -13.92
N ASN A 394 10.80 9.92 -12.99
CA ASN A 394 9.38 9.75 -13.29
C ASN A 394 8.62 11.07 -13.04
N ARG A 395 8.36 11.80 -14.12
CA ARG A 395 7.64 13.09 -14.09
C ARG A 395 6.30 13.01 -13.34
N GLN A 396 5.54 11.95 -13.54
CA GLN A 396 4.21 11.81 -12.94
C GLN A 396 4.31 11.60 -11.42
N THR A 397 5.24 10.78 -10.98
CA THR A 397 5.54 10.59 -9.55
C THR A 397 5.90 11.91 -8.89
N LEU A 398 6.77 12.73 -9.53
CA LEU A 398 7.13 14.05 -9.00
C LEU A 398 5.93 15.00 -8.94
N ILE A 399 5.05 15.02 -9.96
CA ILE A 399 3.83 15.85 -9.94
C ILE A 399 2.91 15.45 -8.78
N ILE A 400 2.66 14.15 -8.59
CA ILE A 400 1.81 13.63 -7.50
C ILE A 400 2.41 14.02 -6.14
N THR A 401 3.72 13.81 -5.97
CA THR A 401 4.45 14.13 -4.74
C THR A 401 4.35 15.61 -4.40
N VAL A 402 4.56 16.50 -5.38
CA VAL A 402 4.51 17.95 -5.19
C VAL A 402 3.10 18.43 -4.84
N LYS A 403 2.07 17.84 -5.47
CA LYS A 403 0.67 18.12 -5.12
C LYS A 403 0.35 17.67 -3.70
N ALA A 404 0.82 16.50 -3.27
CA ALA A 404 0.67 15.99 -1.92
C ALA A 404 1.38 16.88 -0.88
N ILE A 405 2.64 17.26 -1.11
CA ILE A 405 3.37 18.24 -0.28
C ILE A 405 2.54 19.52 -0.12
N SER A 406 2.05 20.06 -1.24
CA SER A 406 1.27 21.29 -1.23
C SER A 406 -0.08 21.19 -0.53
N LYS A 407 -0.71 20.01 -0.53
CA LYS A 407 -2.02 19.79 0.09
C LYS A 407 -1.88 19.55 1.58
N ASP A 408 -0.96 18.66 1.95
CA ASP A 408 -0.92 18.06 3.28
C ASP A 408 0.01 18.81 4.23
N LEU A 409 1.11 19.39 3.73
CA LEU A 409 2.11 20.06 4.56
C LEU A 409 1.96 21.59 4.57
N ARG A 410 1.25 22.19 3.61
CA ARG A 410 1.05 23.66 3.57
C ARG A 410 0.41 24.20 4.85
N ARG A 411 -0.55 23.48 5.44
CA ARG A 411 -1.23 23.89 6.68
C ARG A 411 -0.32 23.87 7.90
N LEU A 412 0.77 23.10 7.83
CA LEU A 412 1.75 22.96 8.91
C LEU A 412 2.89 23.99 8.82
N ALA A 413 2.97 24.73 7.72
CA ALA A 413 4.00 25.74 7.52
C ALA A 413 3.63 27.03 8.28
N ALA A 414 4.17 27.17 9.49
CA ALA A 414 4.14 28.42 10.24
C ALA A 414 4.81 29.56 9.45
N SER A 415 4.50 30.81 9.81
CA SER A 415 4.99 31.98 9.07
C SER A 415 6.52 32.02 8.93
N SER A 416 7.27 31.53 9.92
CA SER A 416 8.73 31.41 9.90
C SER A 416 9.25 30.33 8.94
N ALA A 417 8.57 29.18 8.87
CA ALA A 417 8.97 28.02 8.05
C ALA A 417 8.42 28.08 6.61
N PHE A 418 7.52 29.02 6.30
CA PHE A 418 6.87 29.12 5.01
C PHE A 418 7.84 29.40 3.84
N THR A 419 8.97 30.04 4.13
CA THR A 419 10.04 30.29 3.14
C THR A 419 10.72 28.99 2.72
N SER A 420 11.12 28.14 3.67
CA SER A 420 11.66 26.79 3.43
C SER A 420 10.68 25.91 2.65
N PHE A 421 9.40 25.92 3.06
CA PHE A 421 8.35 25.19 2.35
C PHE A 421 8.23 25.64 0.87
N LYS A 422 8.24 26.95 0.61
CA LYS A 422 8.26 27.49 -0.75
C LYS A 422 9.53 27.12 -1.51
N HIS A 423 10.68 27.06 -0.82
CA HIS A 423 11.95 26.67 -1.42
C HIS A 423 11.89 25.24 -1.98
N VAL A 424 11.42 24.27 -1.18
CA VAL A 424 11.22 22.88 -1.63
C VAL A 424 10.31 22.81 -2.86
N LEU A 425 9.16 23.48 -2.83
CA LEU A 425 8.25 23.50 -3.99
C LEU A 425 8.90 24.09 -5.25
N LYS A 426 9.75 25.11 -5.10
CA LYS A 426 10.51 25.69 -6.21
C LYS A 426 11.55 24.72 -6.77
N ILE A 427 12.26 23.96 -5.93
CA ILE A 427 13.20 22.92 -6.38
C ILE A 427 12.45 21.88 -7.23
N CYS A 428 11.31 21.40 -6.75
CA CYS A 428 10.51 20.43 -7.51
C CYS A 428 9.98 20.99 -8.84
N LEU A 429 9.50 22.23 -8.84
CA LEU A 429 9.09 22.90 -10.08
C LEU A 429 10.27 23.14 -11.04
N ALA A 430 11.46 23.45 -10.52
CA ALA A 430 12.67 23.58 -11.32
C ALA A 430 12.98 22.28 -12.05
N GLU A 431 12.90 21.16 -11.35
CA GLU A 431 13.18 19.85 -11.93
C GLU A 431 12.12 19.41 -12.95
N LEU A 432 10.83 19.64 -12.66
CA LEU A 432 9.74 19.43 -13.62
C LEU A 432 9.89 20.31 -14.87
N THR A 433 10.45 21.51 -14.72
CA THR A 433 10.72 22.41 -15.85
C THR A 433 11.96 21.94 -16.63
N ARG A 434 13.00 21.47 -15.94
CA ARG A 434 14.25 20.98 -16.53
C ARG A 434 14.01 19.74 -17.39
N THR A 435 13.21 18.80 -16.89
CA THR A 435 12.87 17.53 -17.55
C THR A 435 11.87 17.66 -18.69
N PHE A 436 11.29 18.86 -18.89
CA PHE A 436 10.40 19.11 -20.02
C PHE A 436 11.18 19.13 -21.35
N ASP A 437 10.87 18.17 -22.23
CA ASP A 437 11.53 17.99 -23.52
C ASP A 437 10.78 18.71 -24.65
N ASN A 438 11.30 19.88 -25.04
CA ASN A 438 10.78 20.67 -26.16
C ASN A 438 10.87 19.93 -27.51
N LYS A 439 11.78 18.95 -27.67
CA LYS A 439 11.99 18.24 -28.95
C LYS A 439 10.92 17.16 -29.17
N LYS A 440 10.60 16.38 -28.15
CA LYS A 440 9.55 15.34 -28.24
C LYS A 440 8.13 15.92 -28.29
N SER A 441 7.96 17.14 -27.80
CA SER A 441 6.70 17.88 -27.68
C SER A 441 5.94 18.10 -29.00
N TYR A 442 6.63 18.31 -30.12
CA TYR A 442 5.98 18.73 -31.39
C TYR A 442 5.74 17.62 -32.41
N VAL A 443 6.40 16.46 -32.29
CA VAL A 443 6.30 15.37 -33.28
C VAL A 443 4.87 14.79 -33.36
N TYR A 444 4.03 15.01 -32.35
CA TYR A 444 2.66 14.49 -32.27
C TYR A 444 1.60 15.51 -31.82
N GLY A 445 1.94 16.80 -31.68
CA GLY A 445 1.03 17.80 -31.10
C GLY A 445 0.70 17.59 -29.61
N ILE A 446 1.40 16.67 -28.95
CA ILE A 446 1.13 16.24 -27.57
C ILE A 446 1.63 17.25 -26.52
N GLY A 447 2.57 18.14 -26.86
CA GLY A 447 3.26 18.94 -25.85
C GLY A 447 2.54 20.16 -25.28
N VAL A 448 1.40 20.58 -25.87
CA VAL A 448 0.59 21.68 -25.31
C VAL A 448 0.04 21.29 -23.95
N GLN A 449 -0.51 20.08 -23.82
CA GLN A 449 -1.14 19.63 -22.57
C GLN A 449 -0.14 19.52 -21.39
N PRO A 450 1.03 18.85 -21.51
CA PRO A 450 2.03 18.80 -20.44
C PRO A 450 2.58 20.19 -20.06
N ALA A 451 2.58 21.15 -20.99
CA ALA A 451 2.97 22.53 -20.73
C ALA A 451 1.89 23.29 -19.93
N THR A 452 0.62 23.16 -20.34
CA THR A 452 -0.51 23.76 -19.64
C THR A 452 -0.67 23.20 -18.23
N GLU A 453 -0.48 21.89 -18.04
CA GLU A 453 -0.48 21.23 -16.73
C GLU A 453 0.60 21.79 -15.80
N LEU A 454 1.79 22.10 -16.32
CA LEU A 454 2.88 22.69 -15.53
C LEU A 454 2.59 24.14 -15.12
N ILE A 455 1.91 24.90 -16.00
CA ILE A 455 1.44 26.25 -15.67
C ILE A 455 0.35 26.20 -14.59
N GLU A 456 -0.65 25.34 -14.75
CA GLU A 456 -1.69 25.11 -13.73
C GLU A 456 -1.12 24.65 -12.40
N LEU A 457 -0.07 23.82 -12.44
CA LEU A 457 0.63 23.40 -11.24
C LEU A 457 1.21 24.61 -10.49
N CYS A 458 1.79 25.59 -11.16
CA CYS A 458 2.29 26.81 -10.51
C CYS A 458 1.19 27.54 -9.71
N PHE A 459 -0.03 27.61 -10.24
CA PHE A 459 -1.18 28.19 -9.54
C PHE A 459 -1.68 27.32 -8.38
N THR A 460 -1.77 26.01 -8.59
CA THR A 460 -2.14 25.02 -7.56
C THR A 460 -1.20 25.12 -6.36
N LEU A 461 0.10 25.27 -6.63
CA LEU A 461 1.14 25.44 -5.63
C LEU A 461 1.23 26.85 -5.05
N LYS A 462 0.37 27.79 -5.48
CA LYS A 462 0.38 29.19 -5.05
C LYS A 462 1.74 29.87 -5.27
N LEU A 463 2.41 29.50 -6.36
CA LEU A 463 3.68 30.06 -6.83
C LEU A 463 3.53 30.61 -8.26
N PRO A 464 2.56 31.51 -8.55
CA PRO A 464 2.31 31.99 -9.90
C PRO A 464 3.50 32.73 -10.51
N THR A 465 4.38 33.32 -9.69
CA THR A 465 5.60 33.99 -10.18
C THR A 465 6.61 33.01 -10.78
N TYR A 466 6.59 31.74 -10.35
CA TYR A 466 7.48 30.71 -10.90
C TYR A 466 7.11 30.32 -12.33
N ALA A 467 5.87 30.60 -12.76
CA ALA A 467 5.45 30.36 -14.13
C ALA A 467 6.33 31.12 -15.14
N GLY A 468 6.94 32.25 -14.77
CA GLY A 468 7.90 32.93 -15.64
C GLY A 468 9.08 32.05 -16.06
N ASN A 469 9.63 31.24 -15.14
CA ASN A 469 10.71 30.30 -15.43
C ASN A 469 10.25 29.16 -16.36
N VAL A 470 9.02 28.69 -16.15
CA VAL A 470 8.38 27.67 -16.99
C VAL A 470 8.19 28.20 -18.41
N LEU A 471 7.65 29.40 -18.56
CA LEU A 471 7.43 30.05 -19.85
C LEU A 471 8.74 30.34 -20.58
N ALA A 472 9.79 30.78 -19.86
CA ALA A 472 11.12 30.98 -20.43
C ALA A 472 11.71 29.67 -21.00
N LYS A 473 11.47 28.53 -20.34
CA LYS A 473 11.85 27.21 -20.86
C LYS A 473 11.10 26.85 -22.15
N PHE A 474 9.82 27.17 -22.26
CA PHE A 474 9.06 26.95 -23.50
C PHE A 474 9.58 27.83 -24.64
N LEU A 475 9.98 29.08 -24.35
CA LEU A 475 10.61 29.97 -25.34
C LEU A 475 12.01 29.53 -25.80
N SER A 476 12.59 28.48 -25.19
CA SER A 476 13.84 27.86 -25.67
C SER A 476 13.55 26.97 -26.89
N ILE A 477 13.37 27.61 -28.05
CA ILE A 477 12.95 26.98 -29.30
C ILE A 477 14.01 25.97 -29.80
N PRO A 478 13.63 24.73 -30.16
CA PRO A 478 14.56 23.78 -30.78
C PRO A 478 15.11 24.30 -32.11
N GLU A 479 16.40 24.02 -32.37
CA GLU A 479 17.05 24.36 -33.65
C GLU A 479 16.41 23.64 -34.84
N THR A 480 15.96 22.39 -34.63
CA THR A 480 15.23 21.60 -35.61
C THR A 480 13.74 21.94 -35.58
N ASP A 481 13.11 22.05 -36.76
CA ASP A 481 11.67 22.27 -36.91
C ASP A 481 11.12 23.51 -36.17
N LYS A 482 11.94 24.56 -36.03
CA LYS A 482 11.61 25.84 -35.39
C LYS A 482 10.22 26.37 -35.76
N LYS A 483 9.86 26.36 -37.05
CA LYS A 483 8.56 26.80 -37.55
C LYS A 483 7.40 25.97 -36.97
N THR A 484 7.52 24.65 -37.00
CA THR A 484 6.50 23.72 -36.50
C THR A 484 6.32 23.85 -35.00
N TYR A 485 7.41 23.94 -34.23
CA TYR A 485 7.34 24.14 -32.78
C TYR A 485 6.62 25.44 -32.40
N ILE A 486 6.94 26.55 -33.09
CA ILE A 486 6.26 27.83 -32.86
C ILE A 486 4.75 27.69 -33.17
N GLN A 487 4.41 27.15 -34.35
CA GLN A 487 3.01 27.05 -34.80
C GLN A 487 2.16 26.10 -33.97
N GLN A 488 2.70 24.95 -33.56
CA GLN A 488 1.91 23.89 -32.91
C GLN A 488 2.03 23.89 -31.40
N SER A 489 3.20 24.24 -30.85
CA SER A 489 3.43 24.23 -29.39
C SER A 489 3.26 25.60 -28.78
N LEU A 490 4.03 26.62 -29.21
CA LEU A 490 3.99 27.93 -28.56
C LEU A 490 2.66 28.66 -28.76
N VAL A 491 2.13 28.65 -29.99
CA VAL A 491 0.80 29.21 -30.27
C VAL A 491 -0.29 28.42 -29.52
N GLY A 492 -0.22 27.09 -29.51
CA GLY A 492 -1.19 26.27 -28.77
C GLY A 492 -1.19 26.55 -27.26
N ILE A 493 -0.01 26.72 -26.65
CA ILE A 493 0.11 27.13 -25.24
C ILE A 493 -0.51 28.53 -25.05
N LEU A 494 -0.19 29.48 -25.94
CA LEU A 494 -0.71 30.84 -25.89
C LEU A 494 -2.24 30.89 -26.00
N GLU A 495 -2.84 30.06 -26.86
CA GLU A 495 -4.29 29.92 -27.02
C GLU A 495 -4.97 29.30 -25.79
N ALA A 496 -4.28 28.39 -25.09
CA ALA A 496 -4.79 27.75 -23.88
C ALA A 496 -4.70 28.65 -22.63
N LEU A 497 -3.74 29.59 -22.59
CA LEU A 497 -3.49 30.47 -21.44
C LEU A 497 -4.74 31.19 -20.91
N PRO A 498 -5.59 31.84 -21.73
CA PRO A 498 -6.81 32.50 -21.22
C PRO A 498 -7.73 31.57 -20.42
N GLY A 499 -7.81 30.29 -20.80
CA GLY A 499 -8.57 29.27 -20.07
C GLY A 499 -7.99 28.97 -18.69
N ILE A 500 -6.66 28.91 -18.58
CA ILE A 500 -5.93 28.66 -17.33
C ILE A 500 -5.95 29.88 -16.40
N LEU A 501 -5.80 31.09 -16.96
CA LEU A 501 -5.67 32.31 -16.16
C LEU A 501 -7.01 32.77 -15.55
N ARG A 502 -8.13 32.50 -16.22
CA ARG A 502 -9.47 32.96 -15.82
C ARG A 502 -9.90 32.42 -14.44
N PRO A 503 -9.80 31.11 -14.12
CA PRO A 503 -10.08 30.57 -12.78
C PRO A 503 -9.24 31.19 -11.66
N HIS A 504 -8.07 31.75 -12.00
CA HIS A 504 -7.15 32.36 -11.05
C HIS A 504 -7.21 33.89 -11.02
N ASN A 505 -8.28 34.50 -11.58
CA ASN A 505 -8.49 35.94 -11.67
C ASN A 505 -7.26 36.70 -12.20
N THR A 506 -6.53 36.08 -13.12
CA THR A 506 -5.34 36.63 -13.75
C THR A 506 -5.66 36.94 -15.21
N ARG A 507 -4.95 37.92 -15.79
CA ARG A 507 -5.14 38.35 -17.18
C ARG A 507 -3.84 38.19 -17.94
N ILE A 508 -3.94 37.90 -19.24
CA ILE A 508 -2.78 37.73 -20.14
C ILE A 508 -1.94 38.99 -20.27
N ASN A 509 -2.52 40.17 -20.00
CA ASN A 509 -1.83 41.46 -20.06
C ASN A 509 -0.95 41.78 -18.82
N LYS A 510 -0.80 40.84 -17.88
CA LYS A 510 0.10 40.96 -16.72
C LYS A 510 1.36 40.13 -16.93
N VAL A 511 2.48 40.58 -16.39
CA VAL A 511 3.74 39.81 -16.32
C VAL A 511 3.54 38.58 -15.41
N PRO A 512 4.04 37.38 -15.79
CA PRO A 512 4.92 37.07 -16.93
C PRO A 512 4.21 36.73 -18.25
N TRP A 513 2.87 36.66 -18.26
CA TRP A 513 2.08 36.18 -19.40
C TRP A 513 2.18 37.09 -20.62
N SER A 514 2.15 38.41 -20.41
CA SER A 514 2.26 39.40 -21.49
C SER A 514 3.60 39.32 -22.19
N SER A 515 4.69 39.11 -21.43
CA SER A 515 6.04 38.96 -21.95
C SER A 515 6.17 37.68 -22.78
N PHE A 516 5.62 36.56 -22.30
CA PHE A 516 5.57 35.32 -23.06
C PHE A 516 4.78 35.47 -24.37
N ALA A 517 3.57 36.04 -24.30
CA ALA A 517 2.72 36.25 -25.47
C ALA A 517 3.39 37.14 -26.52
N ALA A 518 4.03 38.23 -26.08
CA ALA A 518 4.83 39.09 -26.95
C ALA A 518 5.96 38.31 -27.65
N GLU A 519 6.75 37.53 -26.91
CA GLU A 519 7.82 36.72 -27.51
C GLU A 519 7.30 35.65 -28.47
N VAL A 520 6.19 34.99 -28.18
CA VAL A 520 5.58 34.02 -29.11
C VAL A 520 5.16 34.70 -30.41
N ILE A 521 4.51 35.87 -30.34
CA ILE A 521 4.11 36.65 -31.51
C ILE A 521 5.34 37.07 -32.31
N LYS A 522 6.37 37.61 -31.66
CA LYS A 522 7.60 38.02 -32.35
C LYS A 522 8.26 36.85 -33.08
N ASN A 523 8.36 35.69 -32.43
CA ASN A 523 8.89 34.48 -33.05
C ASN A 523 8.00 33.98 -34.21
N TYR A 524 6.67 34.06 -34.07
CA TYR A 524 5.74 33.72 -35.16
C TYR A 524 5.96 34.63 -36.38
N ILE A 525 6.03 35.95 -36.17
CA ILE A 525 6.23 36.89 -37.28
C ILE A 525 7.59 36.68 -37.96
N ARG A 526 8.66 36.47 -37.18
CA ARG A 526 10.01 36.27 -37.73
C ARG A 526 10.18 34.94 -38.48
N HIS A 527 9.67 33.84 -37.93
CA HIS A 527 10.02 32.50 -38.40
C HIS A 527 8.89 31.77 -39.13
N VAL A 528 7.64 32.21 -38.96
CA VAL A 528 6.47 31.58 -39.57
C VAL A 528 5.91 32.43 -40.70
N LEU A 529 5.61 33.71 -40.43
CA LEU A 529 5.03 34.64 -41.41
C LEU A 529 6.09 35.15 -42.40
N GLY A 530 7.19 35.71 -41.88
CA GLY A 530 8.23 36.33 -42.67
C GLY A 530 7.77 37.61 -43.41
N ALA A 531 8.66 38.16 -44.22
CA ALA A 531 8.36 39.31 -45.07
C ALA A 531 7.30 38.94 -46.12
N LYS A 532 6.43 39.91 -46.46
CA LYS A 532 5.48 39.75 -47.57
C LYS A 532 6.24 39.42 -48.86
N PRO A 533 5.90 38.31 -49.55
CA PRO A 533 6.57 37.94 -50.78
C PRO A 533 6.28 38.97 -51.87
N PRO A 534 7.20 39.16 -52.83
CA PRO A 534 6.92 40.00 -53.99
C PRO A 534 5.69 39.48 -54.74
N PRO A 535 4.92 40.37 -55.39
CA PRO A 535 3.81 39.95 -56.22
C PRO A 535 4.30 38.99 -57.29
N PHE A 536 3.51 37.96 -57.58
CA PHE A 536 3.80 37.07 -58.70
C PHE A 536 3.79 37.90 -59.99
N SER A 537 4.74 37.66 -60.90
CA SER A 537 4.93 38.45 -62.12
C SER A 537 3.71 38.43 -63.06
N VAL A 538 2.80 37.48 -62.85
CA VAL A 538 1.55 37.35 -63.60
C VAL A 538 0.40 37.85 -62.74
N ALA A 539 -0.38 38.80 -63.29
CA ALA A 539 -1.56 39.34 -62.62
C ALA A 539 -2.59 38.24 -62.32
N GLU A 540 -3.30 38.37 -61.21
CA GLU A 540 -4.34 37.40 -60.79
C GLU A 540 -5.44 37.26 -61.85
N SER A 541 -5.78 38.33 -62.57
CA SER A 541 -6.73 38.31 -63.69
C SER A 541 -6.25 37.39 -64.81
N THR A 542 -4.96 37.40 -65.14
CA THR A 542 -4.35 36.51 -66.14
C THR A 542 -4.32 35.05 -65.67
N VAL A 543 -4.10 34.81 -64.37
CA VAL A 543 -4.22 33.46 -63.78
C VAL A 543 -5.66 32.96 -63.87
N LYS A 544 -6.65 33.80 -63.52
CA LYS A 544 -8.09 33.48 -63.62
C LYS A 544 -8.50 33.21 -65.07
N ALA A 545 -7.93 33.93 -66.03
CA ALA A 545 -8.19 33.75 -67.47
C ALA A 545 -7.75 32.38 -68.02
N LEU A 546 -6.97 31.59 -67.26
CA LEU A 546 -6.75 30.17 -67.59
C LEU A 546 -8.05 29.38 -67.54
N SER A 547 -9.02 29.76 -66.72
CA SER A 547 -10.38 29.25 -66.82
C SER A 547 -11.06 29.82 -68.05
N CYS A 548 -11.66 28.98 -68.90
CA CYS A 548 -12.51 29.46 -69.99
C CYS A 548 -13.96 29.76 -69.54
N GLY A 549 -14.21 29.81 -68.23
CA GLY A 549 -15.54 30.05 -67.65
C GLY A 549 -16.50 28.85 -67.70
N CYS A 550 -16.11 27.73 -68.30
CA CYS A 550 -16.94 26.52 -68.34
C CYS A 550 -17.06 25.88 -66.95
N GLY A 551 -18.15 25.13 -66.72
CA GLY A 551 -18.39 24.45 -65.44
C GLY A 551 -17.23 23.55 -64.99
N LEU A 552 -16.53 22.90 -65.91
CA LEU A 552 -15.36 22.05 -65.61
C LEU A 552 -14.17 22.86 -65.07
N CYS A 553 -13.85 23.99 -65.70
CA CYS A 553 -12.75 24.86 -65.26
C CYS A 553 -13.09 25.54 -63.92
N THR A 554 -14.32 26.02 -63.76
CA THR A 554 -14.77 26.66 -62.52
C THR A 554 -14.79 25.68 -61.35
N THR A 555 -15.19 24.43 -61.58
CA THR A 555 -15.30 23.41 -60.52
C THR A 555 -13.96 22.78 -60.15
N HIS A 556 -13.06 22.55 -61.11
CA HIS A 556 -11.85 21.75 -60.87
C HIS A 556 -10.54 22.53 -60.98
N LEU A 557 -10.40 23.42 -61.97
CA LEU A 557 -9.13 24.10 -62.24
C LEU A 557 -8.97 25.36 -61.38
N LEU A 558 -9.98 26.22 -61.34
CA LEU A 558 -9.92 27.50 -60.64
C LEU A 558 -9.62 27.36 -59.13
N PRO A 559 -10.22 26.40 -58.39
CA PRO A 559 -9.88 26.19 -56.98
C PRO A 559 -8.43 25.76 -56.75
N ILE A 560 -7.81 25.08 -57.72
CA ILE A 560 -6.40 24.70 -57.65
C ILE A 560 -5.50 25.90 -57.93
N LEU A 561 -5.84 26.72 -58.92
CA LEU A 561 -5.06 27.89 -59.29
C LEU A 561 -5.01 28.93 -58.17
N LEU A 562 -6.14 29.18 -57.49
CA LEU A 562 -6.26 30.25 -56.50
C LEU A 562 -5.89 29.85 -55.05
N ASN A 563 -5.71 28.56 -54.76
CA ASN A 563 -5.37 28.13 -53.40
C ASN A 563 -3.89 28.32 -53.04
N SER A 564 -3.56 28.14 -51.75
CA SER A 564 -2.20 28.21 -51.20
C SER A 564 -1.42 26.89 -51.25
N LYS A 565 -1.95 25.83 -51.85
CA LYS A 565 -1.25 24.54 -51.96
C LYS A 565 -0.32 24.53 -53.17
N GLN A 566 0.90 24.00 -53.03
CA GLN A 566 1.84 23.91 -54.16
C GLN A 566 1.36 22.96 -55.25
N SER A 567 0.53 21.98 -54.92
CA SER A 567 -0.05 21.04 -55.88
C SER A 567 -1.54 20.87 -55.68
N GLY A 568 -2.26 20.62 -56.78
CA GLY A 568 -3.66 20.19 -56.79
C GLY A 568 -3.84 18.93 -57.62
N ARG A 569 -4.93 18.20 -57.37
CA ARG A 569 -5.27 16.98 -58.08
C ARG A 569 -6.69 17.08 -58.64
N ILE A 570 -6.87 16.65 -59.88
CA ILE A 570 -8.17 16.57 -60.55
C ILE A 570 -8.38 15.13 -61.02
N THR A 571 -9.32 14.42 -60.41
CA THR A 571 -9.63 13.01 -60.70
C THR A 571 -10.87 12.95 -61.58
N GLN A 572 -10.67 12.85 -62.90
CA GLN A 572 -11.74 12.97 -63.90
C GLN A 572 -11.44 12.13 -65.15
N ASN A 573 -12.46 11.92 -65.99
CA ASN A 573 -12.33 11.19 -67.25
C ASN A 573 -11.37 11.87 -68.25
N GLY A 574 -10.98 11.13 -69.30
CA GLY A 574 -10.00 11.59 -70.30
C GLY A 574 -10.31 12.97 -70.90
N PRO A 575 -11.51 13.19 -71.47
CA PRO A 575 -11.86 14.47 -72.10
C PRO A 575 -11.74 15.68 -71.18
N VAL A 576 -12.18 15.57 -69.93
CA VAL A 576 -12.09 16.65 -68.94
C VAL A 576 -10.62 16.97 -68.62
N ARG A 577 -9.77 15.95 -68.47
CA ARG A 577 -8.33 16.15 -68.22
C ARG A 577 -7.63 16.80 -69.42
N THR A 578 -7.88 16.32 -70.63
CA THR A 578 -7.33 16.91 -71.87
C THR A 578 -7.75 18.37 -72.04
N HIS A 579 -9.00 18.71 -71.73
CA HIS A 579 -9.46 20.10 -71.71
C HIS A 579 -8.64 20.97 -70.76
N ILE A 580 -8.43 20.51 -69.52
CA ILE A 580 -7.69 21.26 -68.50
C ILE A 580 -6.21 21.38 -68.86
N GLU A 581 -5.59 20.32 -69.39
CA GLU A 581 -4.21 20.36 -69.89
C GLU A 581 -4.02 21.40 -71.00
N LYS A 582 -4.98 21.50 -71.93
CA LYS A 582 -4.97 22.52 -73.00
C LYS A 582 -5.01 23.94 -72.43
N ARG A 583 -5.76 24.16 -71.35
CA ARG A 583 -5.79 25.47 -70.65
C ARG A 583 -4.47 25.75 -69.92
N LEU A 584 -3.93 24.75 -69.23
CA LEU A 584 -2.64 24.87 -68.51
C LEU A 584 -1.45 25.09 -69.44
N ALA A 585 -1.54 24.69 -70.71
CA ALA A 585 -0.48 24.93 -71.70
C ALA A 585 -0.02 26.40 -71.77
N ALA A 586 -0.94 27.35 -71.65
CA ALA A 586 -0.65 28.78 -71.62
C ALA A 586 0.14 29.23 -70.37
N ALA A 587 0.08 28.45 -69.28
CA ALA A 587 0.78 28.70 -68.02
C ALA A 587 2.14 27.99 -67.92
N LYS A 588 2.54 27.23 -68.95
CA LYS A 588 3.85 26.55 -68.99
C LYS A 588 5.04 27.52 -68.84
N PRO A 589 5.05 28.71 -69.49
CA PRO A 589 6.11 29.71 -69.30
C PRO A 589 6.22 30.23 -67.86
N TRP A 590 5.15 30.11 -67.07
CA TRP A 590 5.14 30.54 -65.67
C TRP A 590 5.83 29.52 -64.75
N GLY A 591 6.25 28.37 -65.28
CA GLY A 591 6.86 27.28 -64.51
C GLY A 591 5.85 26.30 -63.92
N MET A 592 4.59 26.32 -64.35
CA MET A 592 3.63 25.26 -64.01
C MET A 592 4.02 23.93 -64.64
N LYS A 593 3.83 22.85 -63.89
CA LYS A 593 4.03 21.47 -64.35
C LYS A 593 2.79 20.65 -64.06
N TRP A 594 2.45 19.70 -64.91
CA TRP A 594 1.38 18.74 -64.63
C TRP A 594 1.72 17.36 -65.19
N GLN A 595 1.17 16.33 -64.54
CA GLN A 595 1.33 14.95 -64.97
C GLN A 595 0.07 14.14 -64.66
N THR A 596 -0.22 13.15 -65.50
CA THR A 596 -1.29 12.19 -65.21
C THR A 596 -0.75 11.08 -64.30
N SER A 597 -1.38 10.92 -63.15
CA SER A 597 -1.19 9.78 -62.23
C SER A 597 -2.16 8.66 -62.60
N ILE A 598 -1.62 7.47 -62.89
CA ILE A 598 -2.34 6.28 -63.39
C ILE A 598 -2.84 5.40 -62.21
N GLY A 599 -2.46 5.71 -60.97
CA GLY A 599 -2.95 5.01 -59.77
C GLY A 599 -4.43 5.29 -59.48
N GLY A 600 -5.33 4.47 -60.03
CA GLY A 600 -6.79 4.50 -59.82
C GLY A 600 -7.59 4.86 -61.08
N ARG A 601 -8.85 4.39 -61.19
CA ARG A 601 -9.78 4.80 -62.25
C ARG A 601 -10.96 5.58 -61.64
N PRO A 602 -11.30 6.78 -62.14
CA PRO A 602 -10.64 7.49 -63.24
C PRO A 602 -9.23 8.02 -62.87
N TYR A 603 -8.37 8.20 -63.88
CA TYR A 603 -7.01 8.73 -63.68
C TYR A 603 -7.01 10.17 -63.13
N SER A 604 -5.91 10.57 -62.50
CA SER A 604 -5.81 11.87 -61.82
C SER A 604 -4.77 12.78 -62.46
N LEU A 605 -5.14 14.00 -62.84
CA LEU A 605 -4.21 15.04 -63.25
C LEU A 605 -3.62 15.74 -62.02
N VAL A 606 -2.31 15.68 -61.83
CA VAL A 606 -1.60 16.35 -60.72
C VAL A 606 -0.92 17.60 -61.26
N ILE A 607 -1.36 18.76 -60.80
CA ILE A 607 -0.86 20.08 -61.19
C ILE A 607 0.07 20.58 -60.09
N ARG A 608 1.27 21.03 -60.46
CA ARG A 608 2.27 21.66 -59.58
C ARG A 608 2.48 23.11 -59.98
N LYS A 609 2.26 24.03 -59.04
CA LYS A 609 2.45 25.46 -59.18
C LYS A 609 3.88 25.87 -58.81
N PRO A 610 4.45 26.90 -59.46
CA PRO A 610 5.73 27.47 -59.05
C PRO A 610 5.61 28.11 -57.66
N ALA A 611 6.68 28.08 -56.87
CA ALA A 611 6.66 28.59 -55.49
C ALA A 611 6.25 30.07 -55.41
N ALA A 612 6.71 30.89 -56.37
CA ALA A 612 6.39 32.33 -56.45
C ALA A 612 4.88 32.61 -56.65
N MET A 613 4.14 31.70 -57.29
CA MET A 613 2.69 31.84 -57.45
C MET A 613 1.93 31.50 -56.16
N VAL A 614 2.48 30.59 -55.35
CA VAL A 614 1.84 30.08 -54.14
C VAL A 614 2.15 30.97 -52.93
N ALA A 615 3.33 31.59 -52.92
CA ALA A 615 3.84 32.35 -51.78
C ALA A 615 2.88 33.47 -51.31
N PRO A 616 2.27 34.32 -52.17
CA PRO A 616 1.34 35.35 -51.71
C PRO A 616 0.09 34.78 -51.01
N ALA A 617 -0.50 33.72 -51.58
CA ALA A 617 -1.67 33.07 -50.99
C ALA A 617 -1.33 32.39 -49.64
N ALA A 618 -0.18 31.70 -49.56
CA ALA A 618 0.28 31.07 -48.33
C ALA A 618 0.64 32.11 -47.24
N TRP A 619 1.24 33.23 -47.64
CA TRP A 619 1.52 34.36 -46.74
C TRP A 619 0.22 34.97 -46.20
N ASN A 620 -0.79 35.20 -47.06
CA ASN A 620 -2.10 35.69 -46.62
C ASN A 620 -2.78 34.73 -45.62
N THR A 621 -2.74 33.42 -45.87
CA THR A 621 -3.25 32.43 -44.90
C THR A 621 -2.52 32.54 -43.55
N THR A 622 -1.19 32.61 -43.59
CA THR A 622 -0.37 32.74 -42.37
C THR A 622 -0.59 34.08 -41.67
N CYS A 623 -0.87 35.15 -42.42
CA CYS A 623 -1.17 36.48 -41.91
C CYS A 623 -2.52 36.52 -41.17
N ILE A 624 -3.53 35.80 -41.66
CA ILE A 624 -4.82 35.65 -40.97
C ILE A 624 -4.59 35.00 -39.60
N GLU A 625 -3.81 33.91 -39.56
CA GLU A 625 -3.44 33.26 -38.30
C GLU A 625 -2.62 34.19 -37.39
N ALA A 626 -1.63 34.91 -37.93
CA ALA A 626 -0.87 35.91 -37.16
C ALA A 626 -1.78 36.96 -36.50
N ARG A 627 -2.82 37.44 -37.20
CA ARG A 627 -3.80 38.38 -36.64
C ARG A 627 -4.63 37.75 -35.52
N LYS A 628 -5.03 36.48 -35.65
CA LYS A 628 -5.72 35.74 -34.58
C LYS A 628 -4.84 35.63 -33.34
N VAL A 629 -3.56 35.26 -33.52
CA VAL A 629 -2.60 35.15 -32.41
C VAL A 629 -2.36 36.52 -31.75
N LEU A 630 -2.21 37.59 -32.53
CA LEU A 630 -2.06 38.95 -32.01
C LEU A 630 -3.30 39.41 -31.22
N ALA A 631 -4.50 39.05 -31.67
CA ALA A 631 -5.75 39.38 -30.99
C ALA A 631 -5.86 38.77 -29.58
N LEU A 632 -5.09 37.71 -29.27
CA LEU A 632 -5.04 37.13 -27.92
C LEU A 632 -4.49 38.10 -26.87
N LEU A 633 -3.70 39.11 -27.26
CA LEU A 633 -3.22 40.16 -26.37
C LEU A 633 -4.30 41.22 -26.04
N GLY A 634 -5.46 41.18 -26.72
CA GLY A 634 -6.54 42.14 -26.55
C GLY A 634 -6.55 43.21 -27.66
N ASN A 635 -7.02 44.42 -27.31
CA ASN A 635 -7.13 45.54 -28.24
C ASN A 635 -5.75 46.17 -28.56
N ALA A 636 -5.73 47.11 -29.52
CA ALA A 636 -4.50 47.78 -29.97
C ALA A 636 -3.67 48.40 -28.82
N ASN A 637 -4.32 49.00 -27.82
CA ASN A 637 -3.62 49.56 -26.66
C ASN A 637 -2.95 48.48 -25.80
N ALA A 638 -3.62 47.35 -25.58
CA ALA A 638 -3.05 46.22 -24.86
C ALA A 638 -1.91 45.55 -25.64
N GLN A 639 -2.04 45.45 -26.97
CA GLN A 639 -1.01 44.95 -27.86
C GLN A 639 0.24 45.86 -27.84
N ALA A 640 0.06 47.17 -27.98
CA ALA A 640 1.16 48.15 -27.91
C ALA A 640 1.87 48.11 -26.55
N LYS A 641 1.11 48.01 -25.45
CA LYS A 641 1.71 47.88 -24.12
C LYS A 641 2.50 46.59 -23.92
N ALA A 642 2.05 45.47 -24.49
CA ALA A 642 2.72 44.18 -24.35
C ALA A 642 3.95 44.05 -25.26
N LEU A 643 3.88 44.61 -26.48
CA LEU A 643 4.97 44.55 -27.47
C LEU A 643 5.99 45.67 -27.28
N GLY A 644 5.63 46.80 -26.68
CA GLY A 644 6.52 47.95 -26.49
C GLY A 644 7.05 48.45 -27.84
N ASP A 645 8.37 48.67 -27.90
CA ASP A 645 9.08 49.13 -29.10
C ASP A 645 8.95 48.16 -30.30
N ASP A 646 8.59 46.90 -30.05
CA ASP A 646 8.39 45.91 -31.11
C ASP A 646 7.02 46.03 -31.82
N TYR A 647 6.11 46.86 -31.31
CA TYR A 647 4.73 46.95 -31.82
C TYR A 647 4.67 47.31 -33.32
N ASP A 648 5.38 48.36 -33.72
CA ASP A 648 5.29 48.93 -35.07
C ASP A 648 5.79 47.97 -36.15
N TRP A 649 6.90 47.26 -35.91
CA TRP A 649 7.39 46.30 -36.91
C TRP A 649 6.55 45.03 -36.94
N VAL A 650 5.96 44.61 -35.82
CA VAL A 650 5.05 43.45 -35.77
C VAL A 650 3.79 43.75 -36.59
N THR A 651 3.11 44.87 -36.32
CA THR A 651 1.89 45.26 -37.04
C THR A 651 2.20 45.59 -38.50
N GLY A 652 3.27 46.35 -38.76
CA GLY A 652 3.72 46.65 -40.12
C GLY A 652 4.07 45.41 -40.93
N THR A 653 4.63 44.37 -40.31
CA THR A 653 4.87 43.10 -41.02
C THR A 653 3.57 42.38 -41.35
N ILE A 654 2.58 42.37 -40.44
CA ILE A 654 1.24 41.80 -40.67
C ILE A 654 0.46 42.57 -41.76
N GLU A 655 0.68 43.88 -41.87
CA GLU A 655 0.11 44.71 -42.93
C GLU A 655 0.88 44.57 -44.25
N GLY A 656 2.10 44.05 -44.19
CA GLY A 656 3.00 43.91 -45.32
C GLY A 656 3.69 45.21 -45.73
N THR A 657 3.76 46.19 -44.82
CA THR A 657 4.45 47.48 -44.98
C THR A 657 5.88 47.44 -44.44
N SER A 658 6.21 46.48 -43.57
CA SER A 658 7.53 46.30 -42.96
C SER A 658 8.09 44.90 -43.16
N LYS A 659 9.42 44.76 -42.98
CA LYS A 659 10.10 43.46 -42.92
C LYS A 659 10.44 43.15 -41.45
N PRO A 660 10.35 41.89 -41.01
CA PRO A 660 10.76 41.53 -39.66
C PRO A 660 12.27 41.75 -39.50
N PRO A 661 12.71 42.30 -38.36
CA PRO A 661 14.13 42.48 -38.08
C PRO A 661 14.84 41.12 -38.02
N LEU A 662 16.10 41.10 -38.45
CA LEU A 662 16.96 39.92 -38.34
C LEU A 662 17.28 39.66 -36.86
N ASP A 663 17.34 38.39 -36.44
CA ASP A 663 17.65 38.02 -35.05
C ASP A 663 19.00 38.61 -34.62
N HIS A 664 18.97 39.66 -33.79
CA HIS A 664 20.17 40.33 -33.27
C HIS A 664 21.04 39.42 -32.38
N VAL A 665 20.49 38.31 -31.87
CA VAL A 665 21.21 37.30 -31.07
C VAL A 665 22.27 36.57 -31.90
N ALA A 666 22.06 36.38 -33.20
CA ALA A 666 23.04 35.71 -34.07
C ALA A 666 24.33 36.53 -34.24
N LYS A 667 24.23 37.87 -34.32
CA LYS A 667 25.41 38.74 -34.45
C LYS A 667 26.27 38.77 -33.19
N GLY A 668 25.67 38.68 -32.00
CA GLY A 668 26.43 38.66 -30.73
C GLY A 668 27.21 37.35 -30.52
N GLN A 669 26.66 36.21 -30.95
CA GLN A 669 27.34 34.92 -30.89
C GLN A 669 28.38 34.74 -32.00
N GLU A 670 28.14 35.24 -33.21
CA GLU A 670 29.17 35.27 -34.28
C GLU A 670 30.33 36.23 -33.96
N ALA A 671 30.06 37.38 -33.31
CA ALA A 671 31.10 38.27 -32.82
C ALA A 671 31.96 37.61 -31.74
N LYS A 672 31.35 36.96 -30.73
CA LYS A 672 32.09 36.19 -29.71
C LYS A 672 32.85 34.99 -30.28
N LYS A 673 32.32 34.31 -31.31
CA LYS A 673 32.99 33.19 -31.97
C LYS A 673 34.16 33.65 -32.85
N ARG A 674 34.07 34.85 -33.45
CA ARG A 674 35.17 35.50 -34.16
C ARG A 674 36.25 36.03 -33.20
N GLU A 675 35.87 36.56 -32.05
CA GLU A 675 36.82 36.99 -31.00
C GLU A 675 37.53 35.80 -30.35
N ALA A 676 36.83 34.70 -30.07
CA ALA A 676 37.44 33.47 -29.56
C ALA A 676 38.39 32.83 -30.59
N GLY A 677 38.03 32.80 -31.88
CA GLY A 677 38.91 32.33 -32.96
C GLY A 677 40.13 33.23 -33.19
N ALA A 678 40.00 34.54 -32.99
CA ALA A 678 41.12 35.49 -33.07
C ALA A 678 42.08 35.37 -31.87
N ALA A 679 41.55 35.10 -30.67
CA ALA A 679 42.34 34.84 -29.47
C ALA A 679 43.14 33.53 -29.59
N ASP A 680 42.54 32.48 -30.16
CA ASP A 680 43.19 31.18 -30.35
C ASP A 680 44.25 31.21 -31.47
N ALA A 681 44.00 31.96 -32.55
CA ALA A 681 45.00 32.23 -33.59
C ALA A 681 46.18 33.07 -33.08
N SER A 682 45.94 33.99 -32.14
CA SER A 682 46.99 34.79 -31.47
C SER A 682 47.83 33.93 -30.51
N ALA A 683 47.19 33.00 -29.79
CA ALA A 683 47.87 32.03 -28.93
C ALA A 683 48.73 31.04 -29.74
N HIS A 684 48.24 30.54 -30.88
CA HIS A 684 49.00 29.67 -31.78
C HIS A 684 50.19 30.39 -32.45
N LYS A 685 50.10 31.70 -32.70
CA LYS A 685 51.22 32.48 -33.23
C LYS A 685 52.32 32.73 -32.18
N LYS A 686 51.95 32.90 -30.91
CA LYS A 686 52.90 33.01 -29.78
C LYS A 686 53.57 31.69 -29.40
N ALA A 687 52.91 30.54 -29.62
CA ALA A 687 53.51 29.22 -29.37
C ALA A 687 54.52 28.79 -30.45
N ARG A 688 54.53 29.42 -31.63
CA ARG A 688 55.48 29.15 -32.72
C ARG A 688 56.74 30.02 -32.70
N SER A 689 56.81 31.00 -31.79
CA SER A 689 57.93 31.93 -31.64
C SER A 689 58.66 31.78 -30.29
N ARG A 690 58.57 30.61 -29.65
CA ARG A 690 59.36 30.26 -28.46
C ARG A 690 60.09 28.95 -28.69
#